data_AF-J9UX01-F1
#
_entry.id   AF-J9UX01-F1
#
_cell.length_a   1.000
_cell.length_b   1.000
_cell.length_c   1.000
_cell.angle_alpha   90.00
_cell.angle_beta   90.00
_cell.angle_gamma   90.00
#
_symmetry.space_group_name_H-M   'P 1'
#
loop_
_entity.id
_entity.type
_entity.pdbx_description
1 polymer ?
#
loop_
_entity_poly.entity_id
_entity_poly.type
_entity_poly.pdbx_seq_one_letter_code
_entity_poly.pdbx_strand_id
1 'polypeptide(L)'
;SDDSQHINKDQAEEAVSSNKKFILHKDEAVPRGEKMELTGNRQGPEEDAHAMETQDNRAHQNNLKQLCRICGVSFKTDCYKRTYPVHGPVDDETLWLLRKKEKTATSWPDLIAKVFKIDVRGDVDTIHPTRFCHNCWSIIHRKFSNTLCEVYFPRNSTMEWQPHSSNCDVCHTTRRGVKRKNQPPSVQRGKRVKTTGERARLNRGVKNQAQINNKNLMKEIVSCKDMHLSTKLLAIDYPVDFIKSISCQICDHILADPVETTCRHLFCRTCILKCIRVMGSYCPSCWYPCFPTDLVTPVKSFLNILDNLSIRCPVKECDEEILHGKYGQHLSSHKEMKDRELYSYINKGGRPRQHLLSLTRRAQKHRLRELKRQVKAFAEKEEGGDIKAVCMTLFLLALRAKNEHKQADELEAIMQGRGSGLHPAVCLAIRINTFLSCSQYHKMYRTVKAVSGRQIFQPLHALRTAEKALLPGYHPFEWKPPLKNVSSNTEVGIIDGLSGLPLSIDDYPVDTIAKRFRYDAALVCALKDMEEEILEGMKAKSLDDYLNGPFTVVVKESCDGMGDVSEKHGSGPAVPEKAVRFSFTVMNISIAHGNESKRIFEEVKPNSELCCKPLCLMLADESDHETLTAILSPLIAER
;
A
#
# COMPACT_ATOMS: atom_id res chain seq x y z
N SER A 1 9.47 9.05 46.60
CA SER A 1 8.50 8.19 45.89
C SER A 1 9.24 7.12 45.09
N ASP A 2 10.02 6.23 45.69
CA ASP A 2 9.61 5.16 46.64
C ASP A 2 8.58 4.23 45.95
N ASP A 3 8.81 2.92 45.80
CA ASP A 3 10.02 2.14 46.13
C ASP A 3 10.14 0.87 45.24
N SER A 4 10.95 -0.10 45.65
CA SER A 4 11.60 -1.10 44.80
C SER A 4 11.31 -2.57 45.20
N GLN A 5 11.57 -3.50 44.26
CA GLN A 5 11.88 -4.94 44.49
C GLN A 5 10.75 -5.86 45.06
N HIS A 6 10.82 -7.21 45.01
CA HIS A 6 11.26 -8.20 43.99
C HIS A 6 10.78 -9.64 44.43
N ILE A 7 10.79 -10.66 43.53
CA ILE A 7 10.57 -12.13 43.84
C ILE A 7 9.09 -12.49 44.18
N ASN A 8 8.46 -13.66 43.95
CA ASN A 8 8.71 -14.98 43.28
C ASN A 8 7.59 -15.20 42.19
N LYS A 9 7.46 -16.22 41.31
CA LYS A 9 7.99 -17.59 41.05
C LYS A 9 7.14 -18.80 41.57
N ASP A 10 7.06 -19.85 40.73
CA ASP A 10 6.54 -21.23 40.93
C ASP A 10 5.04 -21.42 41.26
N GLN A 11 4.44 -22.63 41.18
CA GLN A 11 4.22 -23.56 40.04
C GLN A 11 3.13 -24.60 40.46
N ALA A 12 2.42 -25.24 39.52
CA ALA A 12 1.45 -26.36 39.74
C ALA A 12 0.19 -25.99 40.60
N GLU A 13 -0.86 -26.81 40.79
CA GLU A 13 -1.20 -28.16 40.30
C GLU A 13 -2.75 -28.33 40.09
N GLU A 14 -3.28 -29.56 39.98
CA GLU A 14 -4.63 -29.85 39.44
C GLU A 14 -5.76 -30.22 40.45
N ALA A 15 -7.01 -29.88 40.07
CA ALA A 15 -8.25 -30.69 40.19
C ALA A 15 -9.01 -30.89 41.54
N VAL A 16 -10.20 -31.51 41.38
CA VAL A 16 -11.16 -32.09 42.38
C VAL A 16 -11.97 -31.07 43.22
N SER A 17 -13.28 -30.78 43.02
CA SER A 17 -14.53 -31.57 42.86
C SER A 17 -15.38 -31.76 44.14
N SER A 18 -16.56 -31.11 44.21
CA SER A 18 -17.77 -31.53 44.98
C SER A 18 -19.01 -30.74 44.45
N ASN A 19 -20.15 -31.36 44.07
CA ASN A 19 -21.29 -31.90 44.87
C ASN A 19 -22.03 -30.83 45.72
N LYS A 20 -23.37 -30.67 45.74
CA LYS A 20 -24.59 -31.40 45.25
C LYS A 20 -25.75 -30.38 45.01
N LYS A 21 -26.65 -30.53 44.01
CA LYS A 21 -27.95 -31.28 43.98
C LYS A 21 -29.00 -30.72 44.98
N PHE A 22 -30.23 -30.31 44.60
CA PHE A 22 -31.40 -31.20 44.36
C PHE A 22 -32.44 -30.67 43.31
N ILE A 23 -33.75 -30.93 43.47
CA ILE A 23 -34.62 -31.53 42.41
C ILE A 23 -36.15 -31.35 42.64
N LEU A 24 -36.98 -31.52 41.57
CA LEU A 24 -38.46 -31.82 41.42
C LEU A 24 -39.01 -31.07 40.15
N HIS A 25 -39.81 -31.58 39.17
CA HIS A 25 -40.95 -32.54 39.03
C HIS A 25 -42.31 -31.98 39.52
N LYS A 26 -43.52 -32.20 38.93
CA LYS A 26 -44.10 -32.94 37.73
C LYS A 26 -45.52 -32.31 37.43
N ASP A 27 -46.53 -32.70 36.60
CA ASP A 27 -46.87 -33.81 35.66
C ASP A 27 -48.11 -33.50 34.73
N GLU A 28 -48.43 -34.40 33.74
CA GLU A 28 -49.76 -34.90 33.18
C GLU A 28 -50.99 -33.97 32.85
N ALA A 29 -52.10 -34.27 32.12
CA ALA A 29 -52.65 -35.29 31.13
C ALA A 29 -53.96 -34.67 30.46
N VAL A 30 -54.48 -34.89 29.21
CA VAL A 30 -55.02 -36.06 28.40
C VAL A 30 -56.42 -36.58 28.87
N PRO A 31 -57.50 -36.97 28.07
CA PRO A 31 -57.72 -37.23 26.60
C PRO A 31 -59.11 -36.79 25.89
N ARG A 32 -59.29 -37.04 24.55
CA ARG A 32 -60.52 -37.37 23.68
C ARG A 32 -61.79 -36.45 23.66
N GLY A 33 -62.73 -36.45 22.69
CA GLY A 33 -63.11 -37.14 21.39
C GLY A 33 -64.42 -36.48 20.81
N GLU A 34 -65.21 -36.86 19.77
CA GLU A 34 -65.26 -37.82 18.62
C GLU A 34 -66.44 -37.47 17.62
N LYS A 35 -66.39 -37.85 16.31
CA LYS A 35 -67.48 -38.10 15.29
C LYS A 35 -68.49 -36.97 14.88
N MET A 36 -69.24 -36.99 13.75
CA MET A 36 -69.11 -37.55 12.37
C MET A 36 -70.17 -36.94 11.38
N GLU A 37 -69.79 -36.75 10.09
CA GLU A 37 -70.54 -36.50 8.82
C GLU A 37 -71.98 -35.92 8.72
N LEU A 38 -72.15 -34.87 7.87
CA LEU A 38 -72.93 -34.91 6.60
C LEU A 38 -72.73 -33.62 5.76
N THR A 39 -73.03 -33.65 4.44
CA THR A 39 -72.67 -32.58 3.46
C THR A 39 -73.85 -31.75 2.93
N GLY A 40 -73.60 -30.48 2.59
CA GLY A 40 -74.54 -29.60 1.89
C GLY A 40 -73.95 -28.23 1.51
N ASN A 41 -73.76 -27.98 0.21
CA ASN A 41 -73.03 -26.80 -0.30
C ASN A 41 -73.74 -25.46 -0.09
N ARG A 42 -73.00 -24.45 0.42
CA ARG A 42 -73.06 -23.06 -0.05
C ARG A 42 -71.65 -22.46 -0.09
N GLN A 43 -71.31 -21.82 -1.22
CA GLN A 43 -70.03 -21.13 -1.40
C GLN A 43 -69.97 -19.89 -0.49
N GLY A 44 -68.79 -19.63 0.09
CA GLY A 44 -68.62 -18.60 1.13
C GLY A 44 -67.25 -18.57 1.83
N PRO A 45 -66.50 -19.68 1.99
CA PRO A 45 -65.21 -19.66 2.66
C PRO A 45 -63.98 -19.84 1.76
N GLU A 46 -64.14 -20.21 0.48
CA GLU A 46 -63.01 -20.61 -0.38
C GLU A 46 -62.07 -19.45 -0.76
N GLU A 47 -62.59 -18.24 -1.00
CA GLU A 47 -61.74 -17.06 -1.26
C GLU A 47 -60.93 -16.64 -0.01
N ASP A 48 -61.54 -16.67 1.18
CA ASP A 48 -60.83 -16.38 2.43
C ASP A 48 -59.82 -17.49 2.80
N ALA A 49 -60.17 -18.75 2.56
CA ALA A 49 -59.26 -19.89 2.75
C ALA A 49 -58.03 -19.77 1.83
N HIS A 50 -58.22 -19.52 0.52
CA HIS A 50 -57.10 -19.29 -0.40
C HIS A 50 -56.34 -17.99 -0.11
N ALA A 51 -56.99 -16.93 0.38
CA ALA A 51 -56.30 -15.70 0.79
C ALA A 51 -55.41 -15.93 2.02
N MET A 52 -55.91 -16.69 3.01
CA MET A 52 -55.19 -17.07 4.23
C MET A 52 -54.05 -18.05 3.93
N GLU A 53 -54.29 -19.06 3.09
CA GLU A 53 -53.28 -19.98 2.55
C GLU A 53 -52.20 -19.24 1.75
N THR A 54 -52.58 -18.28 0.90
CA THR A 54 -51.63 -17.41 0.19
C THR A 54 -50.80 -16.57 1.16
N GLN A 55 -51.38 -16.13 2.28
CA GLN A 55 -50.65 -15.36 3.29
C GLN A 55 -49.69 -16.21 4.13
N ASP A 56 -50.09 -17.40 4.57
CA ASP A 56 -49.20 -18.33 5.27
C ASP A 56 -48.11 -18.89 4.32
N ASN A 57 -48.39 -19.12 3.04
CA ASN A 57 -47.37 -19.45 2.03
C ASN A 57 -46.35 -18.32 1.83
N ARG A 58 -46.80 -17.04 1.84
CA ARG A 58 -45.88 -15.87 1.85
C ARG A 58 -45.07 -15.78 3.15
N ALA A 59 -45.66 -16.12 4.29
CA ALA A 59 -44.94 -16.18 5.57
C ALA A 59 -43.88 -17.29 5.57
N HIS A 60 -44.21 -18.47 5.04
CA HIS A 60 -43.30 -19.58 4.83
C HIS A 60 -42.11 -19.18 3.93
N GLN A 61 -42.36 -18.60 2.76
CA GLN A 61 -41.30 -18.09 1.88
C GLN A 61 -40.41 -17.02 2.55
N ASN A 62 -40.98 -16.16 3.39
CA ASN A 62 -40.20 -15.16 4.13
C ASN A 62 -39.38 -15.78 5.27
N ASN A 63 -39.83 -16.89 5.86
CA ASN A 63 -39.05 -17.69 6.81
C ASN A 63 -37.92 -18.47 6.11
N LEU A 64 -38.18 -19.08 4.93
CA LEU A 64 -37.15 -19.75 4.12
C LEU A 64 -35.98 -18.79 3.80
N LYS A 65 -36.26 -17.54 3.43
CA LYS A 65 -35.24 -16.49 3.18
C LYS A 65 -34.37 -16.15 4.39
N GLN A 66 -34.70 -16.62 5.59
CA GLN A 66 -33.93 -16.42 6.83
C GLN A 66 -33.07 -17.64 7.21
N LEU A 67 -33.10 -18.72 6.42
CA LEU A 67 -32.41 -19.98 6.69
C LEU A 67 -31.35 -20.29 5.62
N CYS A 68 -30.31 -21.02 6.01
CA CYS A 68 -29.29 -21.50 5.09
C CYS A 68 -29.73 -22.79 4.35
N ARG A 69 -29.75 -22.77 3.02
CA ARG A 69 -30.06 -23.95 2.16
C ARG A 69 -29.30 -25.23 2.51
N ILE A 70 -28.04 -25.08 2.91
CA ILE A 70 -27.07 -26.17 3.08
C ILE A 70 -27.13 -26.78 4.50
N CYS A 71 -27.34 -25.96 5.55
CA CYS A 71 -27.25 -26.42 6.94
C CYS A 71 -28.48 -26.10 7.81
N GLY A 72 -29.53 -25.47 7.27
CA GLY A 72 -30.77 -25.12 7.99
C GLY A 72 -30.64 -24.02 9.06
N VAL A 73 -29.43 -23.59 9.42
CA VAL A 73 -29.18 -22.56 10.45
C VAL A 73 -29.73 -21.20 10.01
N SER A 74 -30.31 -20.45 10.96
CA SER A 74 -30.85 -19.11 10.70
C SER A 74 -29.75 -18.04 10.57
N PHE A 75 -29.94 -17.08 9.68
CA PHE A 75 -29.04 -15.93 9.56
C PHE A 75 -29.14 -14.95 10.75
N LYS A 76 -30.19 -15.05 11.58
CA LYS A 76 -30.35 -14.22 12.79
C LYS A 76 -29.35 -14.59 13.89
N THR A 77 -28.82 -15.81 13.86
CA THR A 77 -27.81 -16.33 14.79
C THR A 77 -26.37 -16.21 14.25
N ASP A 78 -26.17 -15.70 13.04
CA ASP A 78 -24.85 -15.61 12.39
C ASP A 78 -24.23 -14.21 12.58
N CYS A 79 -23.21 -14.13 13.45
CA CYS A 79 -22.60 -12.86 13.86
C CYS A 79 -21.94 -12.08 12.71
N TYR A 80 -21.59 -12.74 11.60
CA TYR A 80 -20.93 -12.10 10.45
C TYR A 80 -21.93 -11.48 9.45
N LYS A 81 -23.23 -11.79 9.52
CA LYS A 81 -24.32 -11.30 8.64
C LYS A 81 -24.14 -11.51 7.12
N ARG A 82 -23.01 -12.08 6.65
CA ARG A 82 -22.74 -12.37 5.24
C ARG A 82 -23.53 -13.60 4.78
N THR A 83 -24.22 -13.48 3.64
CA THR A 83 -24.98 -14.56 3.02
C THR A 83 -24.76 -14.57 1.52
N TYR A 84 -24.64 -15.75 0.92
CA TYR A 84 -24.25 -15.97 -0.48
C TYR A 84 -25.41 -16.60 -1.26
N PRO A 85 -25.59 -16.28 -2.55
CA PRO A 85 -26.68 -16.85 -3.36
C PRO A 85 -26.38 -18.30 -3.75
N VAL A 86 -27.39 -19.17 -3.75
CA VAL A 86 -27.25 -20.59 -4.14
C VAL A 86 -27.03 -20.74 -5.65
N HIS A 87 -27.57 -19.82 -6.46
CA HIS A 87 -27.47 -19.81 -7.91
C HIS A 87 -26.66 -18.61 -8.42
N GLY A 88 -26.07 -18.76 -9.61
CA GLY A 88 -25.29 -17.72 -10.29
C GLY A 88 -23.78 -17.99 -10.29
N PRO A 89 -22.99 -17.03 -10.81
CA PRO A 89 -21.53 -17.13 -10.82
C PRO A 89 -20.94 -17.06 -9.41
N VAL A 90 -19.78 -17.69 -9.27
CA VAL A 90 -18.95 -17.67 -8.05
C VAL A 90 -18.41 -16.24 -7.79
N ASP A 91 -18.22 -15.85 -6.52
CA ASP A 91 -17.69 -14.52 -6.18
C ASP A 91 -16.21 -14.34 -6.60
N ASP A 92 -15.76 -13.10 -6.79
CA ASP A 92 -14.42 -12.83 -7.34
C ASP A 92 -13.26 -13.40 -6.49
N GLU A 93 -13.43 -13.49 -5.16
CA GLU A 93 -12.44 -14.00 -4.21
C GLU A 93 -12.27 -15.52 -4.36
N THR A 94 -13.39 -16.26 -4.38
CA THR A 94 -13.39 -17.71 -4.61
C THR A 94 -13.13 -18.09 -6.07
N LEU A 95 -13.53 -17.25 -7.04
CA LEU A 95 -13.23 -17.43 -8.46
C LEU A 95 -11.73 -17.25 -8.76
N TRP A 96 -11.03 -16.35 -8.04
CA TRP A 96 -9.56 -16.24 -8.11
C TRP A 96 -8.88 -17.51 -7.60
N LEU A 97 -9.37 -18.11 -6.51
CA LEU A 97 -8.84 -19.37 -5.98
C LEU A 97 -9.07 -20.55 -6.94
N LEU A 98 -10.25 -20.64 -7.57
CA LEU A 98 -10.56 -21.68 -8.53
C LEU A 98 -9.64 -21.61 -9.75
N ARG A 99 -9.39 -20.42 -10.34
CA ARG A 99 -8.43 -20.23 -11.45
C ARG A 99 -7.04 -20.79 -11.18
N LYS A 100 -6.65 -20.96 -9.90
CA LYS A 100 -5.34 -21.49 -9.48
C LYS A 100 -5.30 -23.03 -9.38
N LYS A 101 -6.44 -23.73 -9.43
CA LYS A 101 -6.53 -25.20 -9.29
C LYS A 101 -7.43 -25.91 -10.31
N GLU A 102 -8.60 -25.36 -10.66
CA GLU A 102 -9.58 -26.00 -11.56
C GLU A 102 -10.15 -25.00 -12.57
N LYS A 103 -10.27 -25.42 -13.83
CA LYS A 103 -10.73 -24.57 -14.94
C LYS A 103 -12.23 -24.70 -15.27
N THR A 104 -12.96 -25.55 -14.55
CA THR A 104 -14.28 -26.07 -14.98
C THR A 104 -15.47 -25.61 -14.14
N ALA A 105 -15.30 -25.37 -12.85
CA ALA A 105 -16.39 -24.89 -11.99
C ALA A 105 -16.42 -23.35 -11.96
N THR A 106 -17.47 -22.74 -12.51
CA THR A 106 -17.67 -21.28 -12.54
C THR A 106 -18.98 -20.81 -11.89
N SER A 107 -19.83 -21.73 -11.43
CA SER A 107 -21.13 -21.43 -10.80
C SER A 107 -21.25 -22.01 -9.38
N TRP A 108 -22.05 -21.37 -8.53
CA TRP A 108 -22.31 -21.86 -7.17
C TRP A 108 -22.92 -23.27 -7.12
N PRO A 109 -23.90 -23.66 -7.97
CA PRO A 109 -24.42 -25.01 -7.99
C PRO A 109 -23.35 -26.10 -8.18
N ASP A 110 -22.34 -25.85 -9.02
CA ASP A 110 -21.27 -26.82 -9.27
C ASP A 110 -20.39 -27.04 -8.03
N LEU A 111 -20.10 -25.96 -7.28
CA LEU A 111 -19.35 -26.04 -6.02
C LEU A 111 -20.17 -26.70 -4.91
N ILE A 112 -21.46 -26.39 -4.81
CA ILE A 112 -22.34 -26.94 -3.77
C ILE A 112 -22.53 -28.45 -3.99
N ALA A 113 -22.79 -28.87 -5.23
CA ALA A 113 -22.86 -30.29 -5.58
C ALA A 113 -21.52 -31.02 -5.33
N LYS A 114 -20.38 -30.41 -5.66
CA LYS A 114 -19.06 -31.02 -5.49
C LYS A 114 -18.58 -31.08 -4.03
N VAL A 115 -18.92 -30.10 -3.19
CA VAL A 115 -18.47 -30.03 -1.79
C VAL A 115 -19.44 -30.72 -0.83
N PHE A 116 -20.75 -30.61 -1.05
CA PHE A 116 -21.79 -31.10 -0.13
C PHE A 116 -22.65 -32.24 -0.69
N LYS A 117 -22.50 -32.63 -1.97
CA LYS A 117 -23.37 -33.61 -2.67
C LYS A 117 -24.86 -33.23 -2.70
N ILE A 118 -25.17 -31.93 -2.57
CA ILE A 118 -26.51 -31.39 -2.73
C ILE A 118 -26.63 -30.86 -4.15
N ASP A 119 -27.46 -31.46 -4.99
CA ASP A 119 -27.90 -30.77 -6.20
C ASP A 119 -28.92 -29.69 -5.82
N VAL A 120 -28.73 -28.51 -6.40
CA VAL A 120 -29.58 -27.32 -6.23
C VAL A 120 -30.12 -26.83 -7.58
N ARG A 121 -29.76 -27.47 -8.71
CA ARG A 121 -30.18 -27.05 -10.04
C ARG A 121 -31.70 -27.18 -10.27
N GLY A 122 -32.38 -28.00 -9.47
CA GLY A 122 -33.84 -28.13 -9.41
C GLY A 122 -34.52 -27.43 -8.23
N ASP A 123 -33.82 -26.57 -7.47
CA ASP A 123 -34.42 -25.85 -6.34
C ASP A 123 -35.56 -24.93 -6.80
N VAL A 124 -36.66 -24.94 -6.04
CA VAL A 124 -37.84 -24.07 -6.26
C VAL A 124 -38.02 -23.13 -5.06
N ASP A 125 -38.09 -21.82 -5.32
CA ASP A 125 -38.24 -20.71 -4.36
C ASP A 125 -39.46 -20.78 -3.40
N THR A 126 -40.40 -21.69 -3.64
CA THR A 126 -41.54 -21.97 -2.75
C THR A 126 -41.23 -22.98 -1.66
N ILE A 127 -40.13 -23.74 -1.80
CA ILE A 127 -39.74 -24.87 -0.96
C ILE A 127 -38.32 -24.68 -0.38
N HIS A 128 -37.40 -24.11 -1.17
CA HIS A 128 -35.97 -24.07 -0.86
C HIS A 128 -35.48 -22.64 -0.55
N PRO A 129 -34.58 -22.46 0.45
CA PRO A 129 -33.89 -21.18 0.65
C PRO A 129 -32.95 -20.83 -0.50
N THR A 130 -33.02 -19.60 -1.01
CA THR A 130 -32.19 -19.14 -2.15
C THR A 130 -30.77 -18.67 -1.75
N ARG A 131 -30.40 -18.78 -0.46
CA ARG A 131 -29.11 -18.32 0.08
C ARG A 131 -28.49 -19.31 1.08
N PHE A 132 -27.17 -19.23 1.27
CA PHE A 132 -26.42 -19.97 2.27
C PHE A 132 -25.50 -19.07 3.13
N CYS A 133 -25.09 -19.58 4.30
CA CYS A 133 -24.38 -18.81 5.33
C CYS A 133 -22.86 -18.76 5.13
N HIS A 134 -22.21 -17.81 5.80
CA HIS A 134 -20.76 -17.62 5.76
C HIS A 134 -19.96 -18.85 6.23
N ASN A 135 -20.50 -19.65 7.16
CA ASN A 135 -19.84 -20.87 7.61
C ASN A 135 -19.83 -21.96 6.51
N CYS A 136 -20.90 -22.08 5.71
CA CYS A 136 -20.90 -23.00 4.56
C CYS A 136 -19.98 -22.50 3.45
N TRP A 137 -19.96 -21.19 3.17
CA TRP A 137 -18.96 -20.57 2.27
C TRP A 137 -17.53 -20.85 2.73
N SER A 138 -17.26 -20.71 4.03
CA SER A 138 -15.95 -20.98 4.64
C SER A 138 -15.53 -22.45 4.49
N ILE A 139 -16.47 -23.41 4.50
CA ILE A 139 -16.18 -24.83 4.25
C ILE A 139 -15.79 -25.05 2.77
N ILE A 140 -16.50 -24.44 1.81
CA ILE A 140 -16.13 -24.46 0.39
C ILE A 140 -14.72 -23.87 0.22
N HIS A 141 -14.51 -22.65 0.71
CA HIS A 141 -13.24 -21.93 0.60
C HIS A 141 -12.08 -22.70 1.25
N ARG A 142 -12.29 -23.35 2.41
CA ARG A 142 -11.26 -24.18 3.06
C ARG A 142 -10.98 -25.48 2.31
N LYS A 143 -11.98 -26.14 1.71
CA LYS A 143 -11.79 -27.35 0.87
C LYS A 143 -10.85 -27.12 -0.32
N PHE A 144 -10.79 -25.90 -0.85
CA PHE A 144 -9.86 -25.54 -1.94
C PHE A 144 -8.53 -24.94 -1.46
N SER A 145 -8.40 -24.57 -0.17
CA SER A 145 -7.16 -24.12 0.46
C SER A 145 -6.30 -25.28 0.96
N ASN A 146 -4.96 -25.12 0.98
CA ASN A 146 -4.03 -26.17 1.44
C ASN A 146 -3.89 -26.19 2.97
N THR A 147 -4.96 -26.45 3.71
CA THR A 147 -4.91 -26.50 5.19
C THR A 147 -5.60 -27.76 5.69
N LEU A 148 -4.81 -28.70 6.23
CA LEU A 148 -5.33 -29.91 6.88
C LEU A 148 -5.84 -29.58 8.29
N CYS A 149 -7.12 -29.87 8.55
CA CYS A 149 -7.68 -30.00 9.88
C CYS A 149 -9.03 -30.73 9.78
N GLU A 150 -9.44 -31.44 10.83
CA GLU A 150 -10.74 -32.13 10.84
C GLU A 150 -11.90 -31.13 10.89
N VAL A 151 -12.97 -31.41 10.14
CA VAL A 151 -14.14 -30.53 10.04
C VAL A 151 -15.28 -31.11 10.86
N TYR A 152 -15.50 -30.55 12.05
CA TYR A 152 -16.70 -30.85 12.84
C TYR A 152 -17.95 -30.34 12.10
N PHE A 153 -18.72 -31.27 11.52
CA PHE A 153 -20.02 -31.00 10.91
C PHE A 153 -21.10 -30.99 12.01
N PRO A 154 -21.89 -29.90 12.18
CA PRO A 154 -22.95 -29.87 13.22
C PRO A 154 -24.11 -30.86 12.99
N ARG A 155 -24.26 -31.40 11.78
CA ARG A 155 -25.18 -32.49 11.39
C ARG A 155 -24.58 -33.29 10.24
N ASN A 156 -24.67 -34.62 10.30
CA ASN A 156 -24.16 -35.51 9.24
C ASN A 156 -25.22 -35.92 8.19
N SER A 157 -26.43 -35.35 8.25
CA SER A 157 -27.49 -35.54 7.26
C SER A 157 -27.69 -34.29 6.40
N THR A 158 -28.03 -34.50 5.12
CA THR A 158 -28.48 -33.45 4.21
C THR A 158 -29.77 -32.82 4.73
N MET A 159 -29.87 -31.49 4.70
CA MET A 159 -31.09 -30.79 5.10
C MET A 159 -32.17 -30.94 4.02
N GLU A 160 -33.18 -31.75 4.30
CA GLU A 160 -34.37 -31.90 3.47
C GLU A 160 -35.31 -30.70 3.63
N TRP A 161 -35.95 -30.30 2.53
CA TRP A 161 -36.90 -29.20 2.47
C TRP A 161 -38.21 -29.71 1.87
N GLN A 162 -39.33 -29.42 2.52
CA GLN A 162 -40.66 -29.86 2.08
C GLN A 162 -41.57 -28.65 1.81
N PRO A 163 -42.56 -28.78 0.90
CA PRO A 163 -43.57 -27.74 0.70
C PRO A 163 -44.29 -27.36 1.98
N HIS A 164 -44.84 -26.15 2.01
CA HIS A 164 -45.64 -25.70 3.14
C HIS A 164 -46.85 -26.63 3.37
N SER A 165 -47.01 -27.07 4.61
CA SER A 165 -48.10 -27.92 5.09
C SER A 165 -48.57 -27.44 6.47
N SER A 166 -49.71 -27.93 6.94
CA SER A 166 -50.29 -27.54 8.24
C SER A 166 -49.40 -27.82 9.45
N ASN A 167 -48.40 -28.72 9.32
CA ASN A 167 -47.40 -29.05 10.35
C ASN A 167 -45.97 -28.59 9.97
N CYS A 168 -45.82 -27.44 9.30
CA CYS A 168 -44.52 -26.99 8.80
C CYS A 168 -43.56 -26.45 9.91
N ASP A 169 -42.47 -27.16 10.19
CA ASP A 169 -41.43 -26.77 11.18
C ASP A 169 -40.84 -25.36 10.96
N VAL A 170 -40.65 -24.96 9.70
CA VAL A 170 -40.17 -23.62 9.30
C VAL A 170 -41.14 -22.52 9.79
N CYS A 171 -42.43 -22.84 9.92
CA CYS A 171 -43.46 -21.94 10.42
C CYS A 171 -43.68 -22.07 11.94
N HIS A 172 -43.57 -23.27 12.53
CA HIS A 172 -43.77 -23.47 13.98
C HIS A 172 -42.67 -22.87 14.85
N THR A 173 -41.42 -22.93 14.41
CA THR A 173 -40.25 -22.41 15.16
C THR A 173 -40.34 -20.92 15.48
N THR A 174 -41.01 -20.12 14.65
CA THR A 174 -41.16 -18.66 14.87
C THR A 174 -42.28 -18.29 15.84
N ARG A 175 -43.23 -19.18 16.14
CA ARG A 175 -44.42 -18.86 16.97
C ARG A 175 -44.19 -18.98 18.50
N ARG A 176 -43.01 -19.43 18.98
CA ARG A 176 -42.70 -19.61 20.41
C ARG A 176 -41.87 -18.46 21.05
N GLY A 177 -42.10 -17.21 20.65
CA GLY A 177 -41.52 -16.02 21.30
C GLY A 177 -42.37 -15.50 22.47
N VAL A 178 -41.78 -15.34 23.66
CA VAL A 178 -42.52 -15.08 24.92
C VAL A 178 -42.88 -13.59 25.11
N LYS A 179 -44.13 -13.31 25.53
CA LYS A 179 -44.61 -11.97 25.95
C LYS A 179 -44.04 -11.57 27.32
N ARG A 180 -43.62 -10.31 27.51
CA ARG A 180 -43.71 -9.58 28.80
C ARG A 180 -43.72 -8.05 28.63
N LYS A 181 -44.10 -7.34 29.70
CA LYS A 181 -44.51 -5.91 29.74
C LYS A 181 -43.37 -4.90 29.54
N ASN A 182 -43.72 -3.69 29.08
CA ASN A 182 -43.61 -2.47 29.91
C ASN A 182 -44.54 -1.33 29.43
N GLN A 183 -44.82 -0.37 30.32
CA GLN A 183 -45.62 0.85 30.11
C GLN A 183 -44.69 2.08 29.87
N PRO A 184 -45.21 3.27 29.47
CA PRO A 184 -44.42 4.26 28.72
C PRO A 184 -44.12 5.58 29.46
N PRO A 185 -43.28 6.45 28.86
CA PRO A 185 -43.30 7.91 29.05
C PRO A 185 -44.18 8.63 28.00
N SER A 186 -44.51 9.90 28.25
CA SER A 186 -45.63 10.60 27.60
C SER A 186 -45.27 11.88 26.81
N VAL A 187 -45.85 12.00 25.61
CA VAL A 187 -46.53 13.22 25.08
C VAL A 187 -45.72 14.52 24.89
N GLN A 188 -45.64 15.01 23.64
CA GLN A 188 -46.37 16.20 23.12
C GLN A 188 -46.40 16.15 21.56
N ARG A 189 -47.59 16.14 20.93
CA ARG A 189 -48.28 17.27 20.25
C ARG A 189 -47.54 17.86 19.03
N GLY A 190 -48.13 17.93 17.81
CA GLY A 190 -49.41 17.37 17.36
C GLY A 190 -49.99 17.98 16.06
N LYS A 191 -51.32 17.82 15.91
CA LYS A 191 -52.23 18.27 14.83
C LYS A 191 -52.29 17.42 13.54
N ARG A 192 -53.53 17.13 13.14
CA ARG A 192 -54.01 16.36 11.97
C ARG A 192 -54.37 17.31 10.82
N VAL A 193 -54.61 16.76 9.62
CA VAL A 193 -55.86 16.95 8.84
C VAL A 193 -56.20 15.63 8.08
N LYS A 194 -57.49 15.34 7.84
CA LYS A 194 -58.01 14.28 6.92
C LYS A 194 -58.33 14.95 5.56
N THR A 195 -58.54 14.33 4.40
CA THR A 195 -59.46 13.24 3.95
C THR A 195 -59.14 13.08 2.42
N THR A 196 -59.53 12.09 1.62
CA THR A 196 -60.56 11.03 1.64
C THR A 196 -60.02 9.81 0.87
N GLY A 197 -60.77 8.70 0.82
CA GLY A 197 -60.51 7.60 -0.12
C GLY A 197 -61.82 7.08 -0.72
N GLU A 198 -61.89 7.00 -2.05
CA GLU A 198 -63.03 6.43 -2.79
C GLU A 198 -62.58 5.25 -3.66
N ARG A 199 -63.51 4.33 -3.95
CA ARG A 199 -63.28 3.11 -4.73
C ARG A 199 -63.66 3.33 -6.20
N ALA A 200 -62.77 3.02 -7.14
CA ALA A 200 -63.10 2.97 -8.58
C ALA A 200 -62.50 1.75 -9.30
N ARG A 201 -63.37 0.77 -9.54
CA ARG A 201 -63.38 -0.27 -10.61
C ARG A 201 -62.10 -0.50 -11.44
N LEU A 202 -61.55 -1.71 -11.34
CA LEU A 202 -60.71 -2.31 -12.39
C LEU A 202 -61.56 -2.67 -13.63
N ASN A 203 -61.35 -1.98 -14.75
CA ASN A 203 -61.96 -2.36 -16.03
C ASN A 203 -61.23 -3.56 -16.65
N ARG A 204 -61.97 -4.65 -16.92
CA ARG A 204 -61.53 -5.67 -17.90
C ARG A 204 -61.63 -5.05 -19.30
N GLY A 205 -60.52 -4.84 -20.00
CA GLY A 205 -60.59 -4.24 -21.35
C GLY A 205 -59.31 -4.10 -22.18
N VAL A 206 -58.10 -4.37 -21.65
CA VAL A 206 -56.84 -4.11 -22.40
C VAL A 206 -55.83 -5.26 -22.25
N LYS A 207 -56.03 -6.36 -22.98
CA LYS A 207 -54.99 -7.42 -23.12
C LYS A 207 -54.19 -7.33 -24.43
N ASN A 208 -54.79 -6.91 -25.54
CA ASN A 208 -54.10 -6.92 -26.83
C ASN A 208 -53.15 -5.71 -27.02
N GLN A 209 -53.47 -4.53 -26.46
CA GLN A 209 -52.63 -3.33 -26.61
C GLN A 209 -51.27 -3.46 -25.91
N ALA A 210 -51.22 -4.09 -24.72
CA ALA A 210 -50.01 -4.18 -23.91
C ALA A 210 -48.89 -5.00 -24.60
N GLN A 211 -49.26 -6.07 -25.32
CA GLN A 211 -48.30 -6.91 -26.04
C GLN A 211 -47.74 -6.20 -27.29
N ILE A 212 -48.54 -5.33 -27.93
CA ILE A 212 -48.09 -4.48 -29.05
C ILE A 212 -47.13 -3.39 -28.55
N ASN A 213 -47.46 -2.72 -27.44
CA ASN A 213 -46.61 -1.69 -26.85
C ASN A 213 -45.23 -2.25 -26.44
N ASN A 214 -45.18 -3.45 -25.85
CA ASN A 214 -43.91 -4.13 -25.57
C ASN A 214 -43.09 -4.44 -26.83
N LYS A 215 -43.71 -4.86 -27.94
CA LYS A 215 -42.98 -5.10 -29.21
C LYS A 215 -42.36 -3.81 -29.78
N ASN A 216 -43.03 -2.66 -29.64
CA ASN A 216 -42.47 -1.38 -30.08
C ASN A 216 -41.31 -0.94 -29.17
N LEU A 217 -41.46 -1.06 -27.84
CA LEU A 217 -40.39 -0.77 -26.89
C LEU A 217 -39.14 -1.63 -27.12
N MET A 218 -39.30 -2.92 -27.44
CA MET A 218 -38.21 -3.83 -27.81
C MET A 218 -37.43 -3.33 -29.05
N LYS A 219 -38.13 -2.79 -30.05
CA LYS A 219 -37.52 -2.25 -31.28
C LYS A 219 -36.78 -0.93 -31.05
N GLU A 220 -37.18 -0.14 -30.06
CA GLU A 220 -36.48 1.07 -29.65
C GLU A 220 -35.21 0.75 -28.83
N ILE A 221 -35.30 -0.21 -27.90
CA ILE A 221 -34.14 -0.73 -27.14
C ILE A 221 -33.10 -1.35 -28.08
N VAL A 222 -33.55 -2.03 -29.14
CA VAL A 222 -32.71 -2.76 -30.08
C VAL A 222 -32.57 -1.99 -31.40
N SER A 223 -31.91 -0.83 -31.33
CA SER A 223 -31.39 -0.14 -32.51
C SER A 223 -30.49 -1.08 -33.33
N CYS A 224 -30.97 -1.44 -34.52
CA CYS A 224 -30.33 -2.38 -35.46
C CYS A 224 -30.67 -2.11 -36.93
N LYS A 225 -31.33 -0.97 -37.24
CA LYS A 225 -31.72 -0.56 -38.59
C LYS A 225 -30.51 -0.45 -39.54
N ASP A 226 -29.37 -0.06 -38.99
CA ASP A 226 -28.10 0.13 -39.69
C ASP A 226 -27.18 -1.11 -39.60
N MET A 227 -27.68 -2.24 -39.06
CA MET A 227 -26.91 -3.46 -38.82
C MET A 227 -27.52 -4.73 -39.44
N HIS A 228 -28.85 -4.86 -39.50
CA HIS A 228 -29.53 -6.05 -40.00
C HIS A 228 -30.36 -5.73 -41.25
N LEU A 229 -30.44 -6.67 -42.19
CA LEU A 229 -31.15 -6.50 -43.45
C LEU A 229 -32.66 -6.61 -43.25
N SER A 230 -33.40 -5.59 -43.68
CA SER A 230 -34.86 -5.65 -43.66
C SER A 230 -35.37 -6.69 -44.67
N THR A 231 -36.45 -7.38 -44.33
CA THR A 231 -37.10 -8.38 -45.20
C THR A 231 -37.59 -7.83 -46.54
N LYS A 232 -37.69 -6.49 -46.68
CA LYS A 232 -38.00 -5.79 -47.94
C LYS A 232 -36.88 -5.81 -48.99
N LEU A 233 -35.67 -6.26 -48.61
CA LEU A 233 -34.53 -6.35 -49.53
C LEU A 233 -34.45 -7.71 -50.26
N LEU A 234 -35.35 -8.65 -49.97
CA LEU A 234 -35.44 -9.91 -50.70
C LEU A 234 -35.74 -9.64 -52.19
N ALA A 235 -35.12 -10.43 -53.07
CA ALA A 235 -35.37 -10.39 -54.51
C ALA A 235 -36.68 -11.09 -54.90
N ILE A 236 -37.06 -12.13 -54.14
CA ILE A 236 -38.21 -13.01 -54.39
C ILE A 236 -39.28 -12.79 -53.31
N ASP A 237 -40.55 -12.70 -53.72
CA ASP A 237 -41.70 -12.64 -52.81
C ASP A 237 -42.00 -14.03 -52.22
N TYR A 238 -41.47 -14.29 -51.02
CA TYR A 238 -41.75 -15.52 -50.28
C TYR A 238 -43.08 -15.48 -49.50
N PRO A 239 -43.71 -16.63 -49.21
CA PRO A 239 -44.91 -16.70 -48.37
C PRO A 239 -44.71 -16.04 -47.00
N VAL A 240 -45.74 -15.34 -46.51
CA VAL A 240 -45.68 -14.52 -45.28
C VAL A 240 -45.20 -15.32 -44.06
N ASP A 241 -45.58 -16.59 -43.93
CA ASP A 241 -45.17 -17.44 -42.81
C ASP A 241 -43.74 -17.98 -42.93
N PHE A 242 -43.19 -18.05 -44.15
CA PHE A 242 -41.76 -18.27 -44.36
C PHE A 242 -40.95 -17.03 -43.98
N ILE A 243 -41.42 -15.83 -44.37
CA ILE A 243 -40.79 -14.57 -43.95
C ILE A 243 -40.77 -14.42 -42.41
N LYS A 244 -41.84 -14.86 -41.72
CA LYS A 244 -41.86 -14.93 -40.25
C LYS A 244 -40.80 -15.88 -39.65
N SER A 245 -40.52 -17.03 -40.26
CA SER A 245 -39.57 -18.00 -39.70
C SER A 245 -38.10 -17.62 -39.91
N ILE A 246 -37.78 -16.90 -41.00
CA ILE A 246 -36.44 -16.35 -41.26
C ILE A 246 -36.17 -14.99 -40.58
N SER A 247 -37.17 -14.42 -39.87
CA SER A 247 -37.07 -13.11 -39.23
C SER A 247 -36.92 -13.19 -37.70
N CYS A 248 -36.12 -12.26 -37.16
CA CYS A 248 -35.89 -12.16 -35.73
C CYS A 248 -37.11 -11.59 -35.00
N GLN A 249 -37.64 -12.34 -34.02
CA GLN A 249 -38.85 -11.99 -33.26
C GLN A 249 -38.75 -10.72 -32.36
N ILE A 250 -37.60 -10.02 -32.39
CA ILE A 250 -37.36 -8.74 -31.71
C ILE A 250 -37.36 -7.57 -32.71
N CYS A 251 -36.76 -7.72 -33.89
CA CYS A 251 -36.55 -6.62 -34.85
C CYS A 251 -37.26 -6.78 -36.20
N ASP A 252 -37.86 -7.92 -36.48
CA ASP A 252 -38.53 -8.29 -37.75
C ASP A 252 -37.62 -8.20 -39.00
N HIS A 253 -36.31 -8.07 -38.81
CA HIS A 253 -35.28 -8.15 -39.85
C HIS A 253 -34.85 -9.61 -40.09
N ILE A 254 -34.19 -9.87 -41.22
CA ILE A 254 -33.60 -11.17 -41.54
C ILE A 254 -32.59 -11.55 -40.43
N LEU A 255 -32.58 -12.82 -40.04
CA LEU A 255 -31.75 -13.34 -38.94
C LEU A 255 -30.24 -13.24 -39.22
N ALA A 256 -29.60 -12.20 -38.68
CA ALA A 256 -28.15 -12.05 -38.64
C ALA A 256 -27.57 -12.72 -37.39
N ASP A 257 -26.66 -13.68 -37.58
CA ASP A 257 -26.13 -14.57 -36.51
C ASP A 257 -27.27 -15.21 -35.68
N PRO A 258 -28.05 -16.14 -36.27
CA PRO A 258 -29.22 -16.72 -35.64
C PRO A 258 -28.84 -17.56 -34.41
N VAL A 259 -29.56 -17.34 -33.31
CA VAL A 259 -29.53 -18.17 -32.11
C VAL A 259 -30.93 -18.63 -31.73
N GLU A 260 -31.01 -19.88 -31.29
CA GLU A 260 -32.18 -20.54 -30.74
C GLU A 260 -32.08 -20.56 -29.22
N THR A 261 -33.16 -20.18 -28.53
CA THR A 261 -33.28 -20.34 -27.07
C THR A 261 -33.69 -21.76 -26.69
N THR A 262 -33.52 -22.13 -25.42
CA THR A 262 -34.05 -23.38 -24.82
C THR A 262 -35.55 -23.62 -25.07
N CYS A 263 -36.32 -22.55 -25.29
CA CYS A 263 -37.72 -22.57 -25.64
C CYS A 263 -38.00 -22.43 -27.16
N ARG A 264 -37.01 -22.76 -28.01
CA ARG A 264 -37.09 -22.81 -29.49
C ARG A 264 -37.51 -21.53 -30.20
N HIS A 265 -37.20 -20.36 -29.64
CA HIS A 265 -37.45 -19.08 -30.30
C HIS A 265 -36.16 -18.55 -30.97
N LEU A 266 -36.29 -18.05 -32.20
CA LEU A 266 -35.17 -17.58 -33.03
C LEU A 266 -34.98 -16.06 -32.95
N PHE A 267 -33.72 -15.66 -32.71
CA PHE A 267 -33.32 -14.26 -32.62
C PHE A 267 -31.94 -14.04 -33.25
N CYS A 268 -31.62 -12.80 -33.67
CA CYS A 268 -30.24 -12.40 -33.89
C CYS A 268 -29.50 -12.39 -32.55
N ARG A 269 -28.27 -12.92 -32.49
CA ARG A 269 -27.43 -12.95 -31.27
C ARG A 269 -27.29 -11.57 -30.62
N THR A 270 -27.14 -10.53 -31.44
CA THR A 270 -27.06 -9.11 -31.05
C THR A 270 -28.35 -8.59 -30.41
N CYS A 271 -29.52 -9.01 -30.91
CA CYS A 271 -30.82 -8.59 -30.39
C CYS A 271 -31.09 -9.20 -29.01
N ILE A 272 -30.97 -10.53 -28.89
CA ILE A 272 -31.31 -11.22 -27.64
C ILE A 272 -30.38 -10.82 -26.48
N LEU A 273 -29.08 -10.61 -26.74
CA LEU A 273 -28.14 -10.15 -25.72
C LEU A 273 -28.40 -8.69 -25.28
N LYS A 274 -28.86 -7.81 -26.19
CA LYS A 274 -29.34 -6.46 -25.82
C LYS A 274 -30.59 -6.56 -24.93
N CYS A 275 -31.57 -7.39 -25.30
CA CYS A 275 -32.80 -7.59 -24.51
C CYS A 275 -32.52 -8.16 -23.12
N ILE A 276 -31.71 -9.24 -23.00
CA ILE A 276 -31.37 -9.85 -21.70
C ILE A 276 -30.67 -8.84 -20.77
N ARG A 277 -29.80 -7.97 -21.30
CA ARG A 277 -29.14 -6.93 -20.51
C ARG A 277 -30.10 -5.87 -19.94
N VAL A 278 -31.25 -5.63 -20.58
CA VAL A 278 -32.20 -4.58 -20.20
C VAL A 278 -33.40 -5.13 -19.42
N MET A 279 -33.86 -6.35 -19.72
CA MET A 279 -35.06 -6.96 -19.14
C MET A 279 -34.78 -8.18 -18.23
N GLY A 280 -33.52 -8.58 -18.07
CA GLY A 280 -33.12 -9.75 -17.31
C GLY A 280 -33.14 -11.05 -18.11
N SER A 281 -32.79 -12.16 -17.47
CA SER A 281 -32.60 -13.48 -18.08
C SER A 281 -33.91 -14.19 -18.45
N TYR A 282 -34.71 -13.59 -19.33
CA TYR A 282 -35.99 -14.12 -19.80
C TYR A 282 -36.12 -14.02 -21.33
N CYS A 283 -36.74 -15.00 -21.96
CA CYS A 283 -37.03 -15.00 -23.39
C CYS A 283 -38.07 -13.93 -23.76
N PRO A 284 -37.78 -12.96 -24.66
CA PRO A 284 -38.72 -11.90 -25.06
C PRO A 284 -40.07 -12.36 -25.61
N SER A 285 -40.14 -13.57 -26.17
CA SER A 285 -41.37 -14.10 -26.81
C SER A 285 -42.31 -14.83 -25.85
N CYS A 286 -41.79 -15.48 -24.81
CA CYS A 286 -42.56 -16.38 -23.94
C CYS A 286 -42.25 -16.27 -22.43
N TRP A 287 -41.35 -15.36 -22.03
CA TRP A 287 -40.92 -15.10 -20.65
C TRP A 287 -40.29 -16.29 -19.90
N TYR A 288 -39.98 -17.39 -20.59
CA TYR A 288 -39.23 -18.51 -20.03
C TYR A 288 -37.80 -18.09 -19.65
N PRO A 289 -37.23 -18.55 -18.50
CA PRO A 289 -35.87 -18.23 -18.11
C PRO A 289 -34.84 -18.59 -19.19
N CYS A 290 -33.95 -17.67 -19.51
CA CYS A 290 -32.94 -17.82 -20.56
C CYS A 290 -31.71 -16.98 -20.23
N PHE A 291 -30.58 -17.62 -19.94
CA PHE A 291 -29.31 -16.97 -19.68
C PHE A 291 -28.47 -16.91 -20.97
N PRO A 292 -27.49 -15.98 -21.07
CA PRO A 292 -26.60 -15.88 -22.24
C PRO A 292 -25.79 -17.14 -22.57
N THR A 293 -25.69 -18.07 -21.63
CA THR A 293 -25.08 -19.40 -21.77
C THR A 293 -25.94 -20.41 -22.53
N ASP A 294 -27.25 -20.17 -22.61
CA ASP A 294 -28.25 -21.16 -23.02
C ASP A 294 -28.70 -20.96 -24.48
N LEU A 295 -27.98 -20.09 -25.21
CA LEU A 295 -28.22 -19.72 -26.60
C LEU A 295 -27.45 -20.67 -27.53
N VAL A 296 -28.18 -21.49 -28.28
CA VAL A 296 -27.62 -22.52 -29.17
C VAL A 296 -27.72 -22.05 -30.63
N THR A 297 -26.79 -22.45 -31.49
CA THR A 297 -26.88 -22.18 -32.94
C THR A 297 -27.88 -23.15 -33.59
N PRO A 298 -28.83 -22.69 -34.43
CA PRO A 298 -29.80 -23.57 -35.11
C PRO A 298 -29.16 -24.64 -35.99
N VAL A 299 -29.97 -25.63 -36.37
CA VAL A 299 -29.56 -26.73 -37.26
C VAL A 299 -29.01 -26.24 -38.60
N LYS A 300 -27.91 -26.85 -39.06
CA LYS A 300 -27.19 -26.43 -40.28
C LYS A 300 -28.07 -26.31 -41.53
N SER A 301 -29.09 -27.16 -41.66
CA SER A 301 -30.05 -27.11 -42.77
C SER A 301 -30.82 -25.78 -42.83
N PHE A 302 -31.13 -25.18 -41.68
CA PHE A 302 -31.78 -23.87 -41.61
C PHE A 302 -30.81 -22.74 -41.96
N LEU A 303 -29.54 -22.84 -41.54
CA LEU A 303 -28.49 -21.89 -41.93
C LEU A 303 -28.29 -21.90 -43.47
N ASN A 304 -28.18 -23.09 -44.07
CA ASN A 304 -28.10 -23.22 -45.53
C ASN A 304 -29.33 -22.65 -46.26
N ILE A 305 -30.52 -22.65 -45.65
CA ILE A 305 -31.71 -22.00 -46.23
C ILE A 305 -31.59 -20.46 -46.14
N LEU A 306 -31.14 -19.92 -45.00
CA LEU A 306 -30.89 -18.49 -44.83
C LEU A 306 -29.80 -17.97 -45.79
N ASP A 307 -28.69 -18.70 -45.94
CA ASP A 307 -27.54 -18.25 -46.73
C ASP A 307 -27.81 -18.22 -48.24
N ASN A 308 -28.80 -19.01 -48.72
CA ASN A 308 -29.23 -19.05 -50.11
C ASN A 308 -30.38 -18.07 -50.44
N LEU A 309 -30.81 -17.20 -49.52
CA LEU A 309 -31.78 -16.16 -49.82
C LEU A 309 -31.17 -15.09 -50.74
N SER A 310 -31.79 -14.82 -51.90
CA SER A 310 -31.39 -13.73 -52.79
C SER A 310 -31.85 -12.37 -52.26
N ILE A 311 -30.91 -11.44 -52.14
CA ILE A 311 -31.09 -10.09 -51.58
C ILE A 311 -30.54 -9.05 -52.58
N ARG A 312 -31.30 -7.97 -52.81
CA ARG A 312 -30.88 -6.82 -53.62
C ARG A 312 -30.05 -5.85 -52.78
N CYS A 313 -28.97 -5.34 -53.36
CA CYS A 313 -28.07 -4.40 -52.68
C CYS A 313 -28.76 -3.02 -52.47
N PRO A 314 -28.65 -2.40 -51.27
CA PRO A 314 -29.26 -1.09 -50.99
C PRO A 314 -28.37 0.12 -51.39
N VAL A 315 -27.26 -0.11 -52.11
CA VAL A 315 -26.32 0.94 -52.54
C VAL A 315 -26.78 1.51 -53.89
N LYS A 316 -26.88 2.84 -54.00
CA LYS A 316 -27.52 3.56 -55.11
C LYS A 316 -26.89 3.44 -56.52
N GLU A 317 -25.88 2.59 -56.68
CA GLU A 317 -25.14 2.38 -57.94
C GLU A 317 -24.91 0.88 -58.19
N CYS A 318 -25.74 0.00 -57.60
CA CYS A 318 -25.52 -1.43 -57.60
C CYS A 318 -26.82 -2.25 -57.53
N ASP A 319 -27.33 -2.68 -58.69
CA ASP A 319 -28.57 -3.46 -58.80
C ASP A 319 -28.36 -5.00 -58.75
N GLU A 320 -27.22 -5.48 -58.23
CA GLU A 320 -26.92 -6.91 -58.14
C GLU A 320 -27.84 -7.67 -57.15
N GLU A 321 -28.30 -8.86 -57.55
CA GLU A 321 -28.95 -9.85 -56.68
C GLU A 321 -27.91 -10.82 -56.10
N ILE A 322 -27.87 -10.92 -54.77
CA ILE A 322 -26.76 -11.55 -54.06
C ILE A 322 -27.29 -12.51 -53.00
N LEU A 323 -26.74 -13.72 -52.94
CA LEU A 323 -27.03 -14.69 -51.88
C LEU A 323 -26.60 -14.12 -50.52
N HIS A 324 -27.48 -14.17 -49.52
CA HIS A 324 -27.28 -13.64 -48.16
C HIS A 324 -25.91 -14.00 -47.55
N GLY A 325 -25.48 -15.26 -47.67
CA GLY A 325 -24.18 -15.71 -47.16
C GLY A 325 -22.95 -15.07 -47.83
N LYS A 326 -23.11 -14.45 -49.01
CA LYS A 326 -22.06 -13.72 -49.76
C LYS A 326 -22.19 -12.20 -49.65
N TYR A 327 -23.32 -11.67 -49.20
CA TYR A 327 -23.58 -10.23 -49.13
C TYR A 327 -22.51 -9.45 -48.32
N GLY A 328 -21.97 -10.05 -47.25
CA GLY A 328 -20.87 -9.46 -46.47
C GLY A 328 -19.53 -9.31 -47.23
N GLN A 329 -19.31 -10.09 -48.29
CA GLN A 329 -18.12 -9.95 -49.15
C GLN A 329 -18.32 -8.79 -50.14
N HIS A 330 -19.50 -8.71 -50.76
CA HIS A 330 -19.86 -7.62 -51.68
C HIS A 330 -19.91 -6.25 -50.98
N LEU A 331 -20.32 -6.18 -49.71
CA LEU A 331 -20.20 -4.94 -48.92
C LEU A 331 -18.74 -4.50 -48.69
N SER A 332 -17.75 -5.41 -48.75
CA SER A 332 -16.34 -5.04 -48.63
C SER A 332 -15.82 -4.36 -49.90
N SER A 333 -16.18 -4.83 -51.09
CA SER A 333 -15.82 -4.14 -52.35
C SER A 333 -16.41 -2.71 -52.44
N HIS A 334 -17.59 -2.46 -51.87
CA HIS A 334 -18.13 -1.10 -51.73
C HIS A 334 -17.39 -0.24 -50.70
N LYS A 335 -16.73 -0.84 -49.70
CA LYS A 335 -15.87 -0.13 -48.76
C LYS A 335 -14.51 0.20 -49.35
N GLU A 336 -13.90 -0.68 -50.13
CA GLU A 336 -12.59 -0.46 -50.75
C GLU A 336 -12.58 0.78 -51.68
N MET A 337 -13.72 1.12 -52.29
CA MET A 337 -13.90 2.39 -53.02
C MET A 337 -13.95 3.64 -52.12
N LYS A 338 -14.44 3.53 -50.87
CA LYS A 338 -14.60 4.67 -49.93
C LYS A 338 -13.45 4.84 -48.95
N ASP A 339 -12.79 3.76 -48.53
CA ASP A 339 -11.72 3.80 -47.53
C ASP A 339 -10.42 4.46 -48.05
N ARG A 340 -10.38 4.89 -49.31
CA ARG A 340 -9.28 5.68 -49.89
C ARG A 340 -9.13 7.08 -49.28
N GLU A 341 -10.17 7.61 -48.63
CA GLU A 341 -10.16 8.94 -48.00
C GLU A 341 -10.03 8.91 -46.46
N LEU A 342 -10.09 7.73 -45.81
CA LEU A 342 -10.07 7.63 -44.35
C LEU A 342 -9.00 6.65 -43.82
N TYR A 343 -7.84 7.20 -43.45
CA TYR A 343 -6.72 6.45 -42.88
C TYR A 343 -7.10 5.69 -41.59
N SER A 344 -7.38 4.40 -41.73
CA SER A 344 -7.52 3.48 -40.60
C SER A 344 -6.16 3.28 -39.89
N TYR A 345 -6.11 3.54 -38.58
CA TYR A 345 -4.88 3.44 -37.79
C TYR A 345 -4.43 1.97 -37.64
N ILE A 346 -3.46 1.55 -38.44
CA ILE A 346 -2.81 0.25 -38.31
C ILE A 346 -1.90 0.27 -37.07
N ASN A 347 -2.25 -0.53 -36.05
CA ASN A 347 -1.42 -0.70 -34.87
C ASN A 347 -0.11 -1.43 -35.23
N LYS A 348 1.01 -0.69 -35.29
CA LYS A 348 2.36 -1.21 -35.59
C LYS A 348 2.95 -2.11 -34.49
N GLY A 349 2.18 -2.42 -33.44
CA GLY A 349 2.58 -3.30 -32.34
C GLY A 349 3.65 -2.67 -31.43
N GLY A 350 4.53 -3.53 -30.91
CA GLY A 350 5.59 -3.15 -29.97
C GLY A 350 5.31 -3.58 -28.53
N ARG A 351 6.38 -3.67 -27.72
CA ARG A 351 6.31 -4.13 -26.33
C ARG A 351 5.48 -3.15 -25.47
N PRO A 352 4.50 -3.63 -24.68
CA PRO A 352 3.73 -2.79 -23.75
C PRO A 352 4.63 -1.95 -22.84
N ARG A 353 4.30 -0.65 -22.72
CA ARG A 353 5.10 0.30 -21.92
C ARG A 353 4.95 0.01 -20.43
N GLN A 354 5.98 -0.61 -19.85
CA GLN A 354 6.08 -0.80 -18.41
C GLN A 354 6.11 0.54 -17.65
N HIS A 355 5.60 0.52 -16.41
CA HIS A 355 5.61 1.65 -15.48
C HIS A 355 7.05 2.06 -15.12
N LEU A 356 7.28 3.35 -14.85
CA LEU A 356 8.64 3.89 -14.70
C LEU A 356 9.40 3.28 -13.51
N LEU A 357 8.69 2.96 -12.42
CA LEU A 357 9.28 2.44 -11.19
C LEU A 357 9.68 0.96 -11.26
N SER A 358 9.16 0.17 -12.21
CA SER A 358 9.55 -1.24 -12.41
C SER A 358 10.64 -1.44 -13.47
N LEU A 359 11.23 -0.35 -13.97
CA LEU A 359 12.31 -0.36 -14.95
C LEU A 359 13.70 -0.28 -14.30
N THR A 360 14.67 -0.96 -14.91
CA THR A 360 16.09 -0.84 -14.50
C THR A 360 16.62 0.58 -14.79
N ARG A 361 17.66 1.01 -14.06
CA ARG A 361 18.25 2.37 -14.22
C ARG A 361 18.66 2.71 -15.66
N ARG A 362 19.09 1.74 -16.47
CA ARG A 362 19.39 1.94 -17.91
C ARG A 362 18.12 2.21 -18.73
N ALA A 363 17.03 1.50 -18.46
CA ALA A 363 15.75 1.71 -19.13
C ALA A 363 15.08 3.03 -18.67
N GLN A 364 15.17 3.38 -17.39
CA GLN A 364 14.74 4.68 -16.86
C GLN A 364 15.52 5.83 -17.53
N LYS A 365 16.86 5.77 -17.57
CA LYS A 365 17.72 6.74 -18.28
C LYS A 365 17.34 6.90 -19.76
N HIS A 366 16.96 5.82 -20.44
CA HIS A 366 16.51 5.87 -21.83
C HIS A 366 15.10 6.47 -21.98
N ARG A 367 14.15 6.13 -21.10
CA ARG A 367 12.77 6.65 -21.11
C ARG A 367 12.69 8.14 -20.75
N LEU A 368 13.54 8.61 -19.84
CA LEU A 368 13.61 10.01 -19.38
C LEU A 368 14.66 10.84 -20.15
N ARG A 369 15.25 10.33 -21.23
CA ARG A 369 16.39 10.98 -21.91
C ARG A 369 16.11 12.41 -22.36
N GLU A 370 14.88 12.67 -22.81
CA GLU A 370 14.49 13.95 -23.38
C GLU A 370 14.11 14.97 -22.30
N LEU A 371 13.33 14.55 -21.29
CA LEU A 371 13.09 15.35 -20.10
C LEU A 371 14.41 15.71 -19.39
N LYS A 372 15.39 14.79 -19.33
CA LYS A 372 16.72 15.10 -18.79
C LYS A 372 17.46 16.17 -19.62
N ARG A 373 17.32 16.18 -20.95
CA ARG A 373 17.90 17.24 -21.79
C ARG A 373 17.24 18.58 -21.52
N GLN A 374 15.90 18.60 -21.44
CA GLN A 374 15.11 19.80 -21.14
C GLN A 374 15.48 20.38 -19.77
N VAL A 375 15.49 19.56 -18.71
CA VAL A 375 15.89 19.99 -17.36
C VAL A 375 17.35 20.45 -17.30
N LYS A 376 18.27 19.82 -18.04
CA LYS A 376 19.66 20.28 -18.14
C LYS A 376 19.76 21.64 -18.84
N ALA A 377 19.09 21.82 -19.97
CA ALA A 377 19.06 23.08 -20.72
C ALA A 377 18.30 24.21 -20.01
N PHE A 378 17.43 23.89 -19.05
CA PHE A 378 16.82 24.84 -18.12
C PHE A 378 17.83 25.24 -17.03
N ALA A 379 18.42 24.26 -16.33
CA ALA A 379 19.40 24.53 -15.27
C ALA A 379 20.62 25.33 -15.78
N GLU A 380 21.06 25.08 -17.01
CA GLU A 380 22.14 25.82 -17.69
C GLU A 380 21.80 27.26 -18.06
N LYS A 381 20.51 27.66 -18.03
CA LYS A 381 20.05 29.02 -18.34
C LYS A 381 19.74 29.86 -17.12
N GLU A 382 19.14 29.26 -16.09
CA GLU A 382 18.63 30.00 -14.92
C GLU A 382 19.41 29.71 -13.63
N GLU A 383 20.00 28.51 -13.49
CA GLU A 383 20.47 27.97 -12.20
C GLU A 383 21.96 27.56 -12.24
N GLY A 384 22.75 28.23 -13.11
CA GLY A 384 24.20 28.00 -13.25
C GLY A 384 24.63 26.57 -13.65
N GLY A 385 23.68 25.70 -13.98
CA GLY A 385 23.89 24.29 -14.28
C GLY A 385 23.62 23.30 -13.12
N ASP A 386 23.12 23.71 -11.94
CA ASP A 386 22.84 22.75 -10.86
C ASP A 386 21.55 21.91 -11.10
N ILE A 387 21.71 20.86 -11.89
CA ILE A 387 20.69 19.83 -12.13
C ILE A 387 20.24 19.16 -10.81
N LYS A 388 21.08 19.08 -9.77
CA LYS A 388 20.74 18.42 -8.50
C LYS A 388 19.73 19.27 -7.72
N ALA A 389 20.00 20.55 -7.48
CA ALA A 389 19.05 21.46 -6.83
C ALA A 389 17.71 21.47 -7.58
N VAL A 390 17.73 21.75 -8.89
CA VAL A 390 16.52 21.79 -9.74
C VAL A 390 15.72 20.49 -9.66
N CYS A 391 16.35 19.32 -9.77
CA CYS A 391 15.63 18.03 -9.68
C CYS A 391 15.05 17.75 -8.29
N MET A 392 15.68 18.19 -7.21
CA MET A 392 15.16 18.01 -5.85
C MET A 392 13.98 18.97 -5.59
N THR A 393 14.11 20.25 -5.95
CA THR A 393 13.04 21.26 -5.84
C THR A 393 11.82 20.88 -6.65
N LEU A 394 11.98 20.41 -7.90
CA LEU A 394 10.87 19.90 -8.71
C LEU A 394 10.16 18.71 -8.05
N PHE A 395 10.89 17.83 -7.36
CA PHE A 395 10.27 16.70 -6.67
C PHE A 395 9.57 17.11 -5.36
N LEU A 396 10.12 18.06 -4.60
CA LEU A 396 9.46 18.67 -3.44
C LEU A 396 8.12 19.33 -3.83
N LEU A 397 8.13 20.16 -4.88
CA LEU A 397 6.92 20.80 -5.40
C LEU A 397 5.89 19.76 -5.86
N ALA A 398 6.33 18.67 -6.50
CA ALA A 398 5.44 17.57 -6.90
C ALA A 398 4.86 16.77 -5.72
N LEU A 399 5.59 16.64 -4.60
CA LEU A 399 5.08 16.03 -3.37
C LEU A 399 4.09 16.96 -2.65
N ARG A 400 4.41 18.25 -2.54
CA ARG A 400 3.51 19.27 -1.96
C ARG A 400 2.23 19.44 -2.77
N ALA A 401 2.29 19.44 -4.10
CA ALA A 401 1.11 19.47 -4.97
C ALA A 401 0.20 18.23 -4.89
N LYS A 402 0.67 17.14 -4.28
CA LYS A 402 -0.13 15.95 -3.94
C LYS A 402 -0.59 15.91 -2.48
N ASN A 403 -0.22 16.92 -1.68
CA ASN A 403 -0.39 16.98 -0.23
C ASN A 403 0.40 15.88 0.54
N GLU A 404 1.47 15.32 -0.05
CA GLU A 404 2.35 14.34 0.59
C GLU A 404 3.39 15.02 1.51
N HIS A 405 2.94 15.99 2.33
CA HIS A 405 3.80 16.92 3.10
C HIS A 405 4.93 16.21 3.86
N LYS A 406 4.61 15.18 4.65
CA LYS A 406 5.61 14.41 5.41
C LYS A 406 6.76 13.89 4.53
N GLN A 407 6.51 13.47 3.30
CA GLN A 407 7.57 13.01 2.38
C GLN A 407 8.39 14.18 1.82
N ALA A 408 7.78 15.35 1.64
CA ALA A 408 8.51 16.57 1.29
C ALA A 408 9.41 17.03 2.46
N ASP A 409 8.92 16.96 3.69
CA ASP A 409 9.67 17.35 4.89
C ASP A 409 10.84 16.36 5.16
N GLU A 410 10.62 15.05 4.98
CA GLU A 410 11.68 14.03 4.99
C GLU A 410 12.74 14.27 3.89
N LEU A 411 12.32 14.75 2.71
CA LEU A 411 13.23 15.09 1.61
C LEU A 411 14.01 16.39 1.85
N GLU A 412 13.39 17.42 2.44
CA GLU A 412 14.07 18.64 2.86
C GLU A 412 15.08 18.39 3.98
N ALA A 413 14.76 17.51 4.94
CA ALA A 413 15.73 17.05 5.92
C ALA A 413 16.96 16.41 5.24
N ILE A 414 16.74 15.56 4.22
CA ILE A 414 17.84 14.97 3.43
C ILE A 414 18.64 16.04 2.66
N MET A 415 17.97 17.05 2.09
CA MET A 415 18.63 18.17 1.39
C MET A 415 19.50 19.03 2.32
N GLN A 416 19.03 19.27 3.54
CA GLN A 416 19.74 19.99 4.60
C GLN A 416 20.81 19.14 5.32
N GLY A 417 21.07 17.91 4.89
CA GLY A 417 22.01 16.99 5.56
C GLY A 417 21.51 16.40 6.90
N ARG A 418 20.26 16.71 7.28
CA ARG A 418 19.55 16.25 8.49
C ARG A 418 18.80 14.91 8.29
N GLY A 419 19.12 14.17 7.22
CA GLY A 419 18.50 12.88 6.91
C GLY A 419 18.97 11.75 7.84
N SER A 420 18.47 10.53 7.61
CA SER A 420 18.81 9.35 8.44
C SER A 420 20.28 8.87 8.42
N GLY A 421 21.16 9.57 7.68
CA GLY A 421 22.61 9.36 7.70
C GLY A 421 23.28 10.54 8.41
N LEU A 422 23.97 10.27 9.51
CA LEU A 422 24.63 11.28 10.34
C LEU A 422 25.75 11.98 9.56
N HIS A 423 25.99 13.26 9.86
CA HIS A 423 27.09 14.01 9.27
C HIS A 423 28.46 13.40 9.66
N PRO A 424 29.51 13.41 8.80
CA PRO A 424 30.82 12.85 9.14
C PRO A 424 31.44 13.44 10.43
N ALA A 425 31.24 14.73 10.71
CA ALA A 425 31.71 15.36 11.96
C ALA A 425 31.01 14.78 13.20
N VAL A 426 29.69 14.56 13.15
CA VAL A 426 28.93 13.91 14.24
C VAL A 426 29.40 12.46 14.42
N CYS A 427 29.70 11.75 13.33
CA CYS A 427 30.28 10.42 13.39
C CYS A 427 31.69 10.39 14.02
N LEU A 428 32.50 11.43 13.78
CA LEU A 428 33.84 11.59 14.33
C LEU A 428 33.77 11.90 15.84
N ALA A 429 32.92 12.85 16.24
CA ALA A 429 32.68 13.19 17.64
C ALA A 429 32.17 11.98 18.45
N ILE A 430 31.18 11.24 17.92
CA ILE A 430 30.72 9.98 18.55
C ILE A 430 31.89 9.00 18.70
N ARG A 431 32.72 8.82 17.67
CA ARG A 431 33.87 7.89 17.72
C ARG A 431 34.88 8.29 18.81
N ILE A 432 35.29 9.56 18.83
CA ILE A 432 36.34 10.05 19.74
C ILE A 432 35.82 10.05 21.19
N ASN A 433 34.65 10.64 21.43
CA ASN A 433 34.11 10.82 22.79
C ASN A 433 33.59 9.52 23.43
N THR A 434 33.53 8.42 22.66
CA THR A 434 33.27 7.05 23.18
C THR A 434 34.49 6.13 23.09
N PHE A 435 35.68 6.69 22.85
CA PHE A 435 36.98 6.00 22.79
C PHE A 435 37.04 4.83 21.79
N LEU A 436 36.23 4.87 20.72
CA LEU A 436 36.16 3.80 19.73
C LEU A 436 37.37 3.84 18.79
N SER A 437 38.17 2.77 18.83
CA SER A 437 39.21 2.54 17.82
C SER A 437 38.62 2.47 16.42
N CYS A 438 39.41 2.83 15.40
CA CYS A 438 39.00 2.74 13.99
C CYS A 438 38.45 1.35 13.63
N SER A 439 39.03 0.28 14.20
CA SER A 439 38.61 -1.11 13.97
C SER A 439 37.26 -1.43 14.61
N GLN A 440 37.01 -1.02 15.87
CA GLN A 440 35.71 -1.19 16.53
C GLN A 440 34.62 -0.38 15.81
N TYR A 441 34.90 0.88 15.49
CA TYR A 441 33.99 1.75 14.75
C TYR A 441 33.62 1.18 13.38
N HIS A 442 34.60 0.68 12.63
CA HIS A 442 34.36 0.05 11.30
C HIS A 442 33.56 -1.24 11.40
N LYS A 443 33.77 -2.05 12.45
CA LYS A 443 32.94 -3.23 12.75
C LYS A 443 31.49 -2.83 13.04
N MET A 444 31.28 -1.81 13.89
CA MET A 444 29.95 -1.25 14.18
C MET A 444 29.26 -0.72 12.91
N TYR A 445 29.93 0.14 12.14
CA TYR A 445 29.44 0.68 10.87
C TYR A 445 29.02 -0.43 9.89
N ARG A 446 29.85 -1.48 9.73
CA ARG A 446 29.53 -2.62 8.86
C ARG A 446 28.28 -3.38 9.34
N THR A 447 28.18 -3.70 10.63
CA THR A 447 27.03 -4.42 11.19
C THR A 447 25.75 -3.61 11.07
N VAL A 448 25.75 -2.34 11.48
CA VAL A 448 24.56 -1.46 11.41
C VAL A 448 24.09 -1.28 9.97
N LYS A 449 25.01 -1.11 9.02
CA LYS A 449 24.68 -0.97 7.59
C LYS A 449 24.16 -2.27 6.97
N ALA A 450 24.65 -3.43 7.41
CA ALA A 450 24.17 -4.73 6.96
C ALA A 450 22.77 -5.06 7.50
N VAL A 451 22.50 -4.79 8.78
CA VAL A 451 21.20 -5.09 9.41
C VAL A 451 20.10 -4.11 8.99
N SER A 452 20.38 -2.81 8.93
CA SER A 452 19.37 -1.79 8.58
C SER A 452 19.16 -1.59 7.08
N GLY A 453 20.10 -2.05 6.25
CA GLY A 453 20.16 -1.73 4.81
C GLY A 453 20.42 -0.24 4.51
N ARG A 454 20.65 0.60 5.52
CA ARG A 454 20.84 2.06 5.40
C ARG A 454 22.22 2.47 5.90
N GLN A 455 22.77 3.55 5.33
CA GLN A 455 24.03 4.14 5.80
C GLN A 455 23.73 5.22 6.85
N ILE A 456 23.61 4.80 8.11
CA ILE A 456 23.39 5.69 9.26
C ILE A 456 24.72 6.34 9.68
N PHE A 457 25.72 5.51 10.00
CA PHE A 457 27.09 5.94 10.25
C PHE A 457 27.88 6.10 8.94
N GLN A 458 28.95 6.91 8.97
CA GLN A 458 29.79 7.19 7.80
C GLN A 458 31.06 6.32 7.76
N PRO A 459 31.62 6.00 6.58
CA PRO A 459 32.84 5.20 6.47
C PRO A 459 34.08 5.97 6.95
N LEU A 460 35.09 5.25 7.44
CA LEU A 460 36.33 5.84 7.99
C LEU A 460 37.03 6.88 7.09
N HIS A 461 36.95 6.75 5.76
CA HIS A 461 37.55 7.76 4.87
C HIS A 461 36.84 9.12 4.95
N ALA A 462 35.53 9.15 5.19
CA ALA A 462 34.79 10.40 5.37
C ALA A 462 35.10 11.04 6.73
N LEU A 463 35.30 10.23 7.78
CA LEU A 463 35.77 10.70 9.08
C LEU A 463 37.16 11.34 8.96
N ARG A 464 38.13 10.66 8.31
CA ARG A 464 39.48 11.22 8.06
C ARG A 464 39.49 12.50 7.23
N THR A 465 38.51 12.70 6.35
CA THR A 465 38.38 13.96 5.61
C THR A 465 37.82 15.08 6.48
N ALA A 466 36.87 14.79 7.38
CA ALA A 466 36.37 15.77 8.35
C ALA A 466 37.39 16.11 9.44
N GLU A 467 38.16 15.12 9.89
CA GLU A 467 39.25 15.21 10.87
C GLU A 467 40.30 16.26 10.47
N LYS A 468 40.59 16.42 9.17
CA LYS A 468 41.50 17.46 8.66
C LYS A 468 41.11 18.88 9.02
N ALA A 469 39.81 19.19 9.14
CA ALA A 469 39.35 20.53 9.47
C ALA A 469 39.52 20.90 10.96
N LEU A 470 39.89 19.93 11.80
CA LEU A 470 40.08 20.05 13.25
C LEU A 470 41.56 19.87 13.67
N LEU A 471 42.48 19.84 12.70
CA LEU A 471 43.91 19.66 12.93
C LEU A 471 44.69 20.94 12.57
N PRO A 472 45.78 21.24 13.30
CA PRO A 472 46.71 22.31 12.94
C PRO A 472 47.20 22.16 11.50
N GLY A 473 47.34 23.28 10.80
CA GLY A 473 47.68 23.35 9.38
C GLY A 473 46.50 23.50 8.41
N TYR A 474 45.25 23.56 8.89
CA TYR A 474 44.07 23.70 8.02
C TYR A 474 43.62 25.15 7.78
N HIS A 475 43.71 26.02 8.79
CA HIS A 475 43.23 27.41 8.69
C HIS A 475 44.35 28.38 8.27
N PRO A 476 44.09 29.33 7.36
CA PRO A 476 45.03 30.41 7.06
C PRO A 476 45.03 31.46 8.19
N PHE A 477 46.21 32.01 8.49
CA PHE A 477 46.42 33.08 9.47
C PHE A 477 47.64 33.93 9.09
N GLU A 478 47.79 35.09 9.71
CA GLU A 478 48.88 36.03 9.45
C GLU A 478 49.29 36.75 10.75
N TRP A 479 50.59 36.79 11.06
CA TRP A 479 51.12 37.51 12.23
C TRP A 479 51.60 38.91 11.84
N LYS A 480 51.23 39.91 12.65
CA LYS A 480 51.58 41.33 12.45
C LYS A 480 52.15 41.92 13.73
N PRO A 481 53.46 42.24 13.79
CA PRO A 481 54.49 41.96 12.77
C PRO A 481 54.74 40.46 12.58
N PRO A 482 55.42 40.05 11.48
CA PRO A 482 55.86 38.67 11.30
C PRO A 482 56.72 38.18 12.47
N LEU A 483 56.50 36.93 12.88
CA LEU A 483 57.27 36.30 13.96
C LEU A 483 58.74 36.14 13.59
N LYS A 484 59.64 36.33 14.56
CA LYS A 484 61.08 36.09 14.38
C LYS A 484 61.35 34.59 14.35
N ASN A 485 62.22 34.15 13.43
CA ASN A 485 62.67 32.75 13.28
C ASN A 485 61.58 31.69 12.98
N VAL A 486 60.31 32.07 12.87
CA VAL A 486 59.18 31.18 12.53
C VAL A 486 58.80 31.34 11.05
N SER A 487 58.50 30.23 10.38
CA SER A 487 58.08 30.24 8.96
C SER A 487 56.66 30.79 8.80
N SER A 488 56.46 31.65 7.79
CA SER A 488 55.14 32.18 7.42
C SER A 488 54.20 31.16 6.74
N ASN A 489 54.63 29.91 6.55
CA ASN A 489 53.75 28.86 6.02
C ASN A 489 52.68 28.48 7.07
N THR A 490 51.42 28.53 6.70
CA THR A 490 50.28 28.15 7.56
C THR A 490 49.92 26.67 7.48
N GLU A 491 50.31 25.95 6.41
CA GLU A 491 49.93 24.55 6.15
C GLU A 491 50.79 23.51 6.92
N VAL A 492 51.24 23.86 8.13
CA VAL A 492 52.13 23.03 8.95
C VAL A 492 51.33 22.23 9.98
N GLY A 493 51.27 20.92 9.79
CA GLY A 493 50.64 19.96 10.71
C GLY A 493 51.63 19.37 11.74
N ILE A 494 51.56 18.05 11.93
CA ILE A 494 52.50 17.32 12.81
C ILE A 494 53.91 17.37 12.20
N ILE A 495 54.87 17.87 12.96
CA ILE A 495 56.29 17.95 12.61
C ILE A 495 57.13 17.07 13.54
N ASP A 496 58.36 16.81 13.13
CA ASP A 496 59.33 16.06 13.92
C ASP A 496 59.86 16.91 15.08
N GLY A 497 59.83 16.38 16.31
CA GLY A 497 60.26 17.14 17.49
C GLY A 497 61.74 17.47 17.45
N LEU A 498 62.55 16.59 16.86
CA LEU A 498 64.00 16.76 16.64
C LEU A 498 64.35 18.04 15.87
N SER A 499 63.39 18.64 15.14
CA SER A 499 63.49 19.97 14.51
C SER A 499 64.73 20.22 13.62
N GLY A 500 65.41 19.17 13.16
CA GLY A 500 66.62 19.24 12.33
C GLY A 500 67.96 18.99 13.06
N LEU A 501 67.94 18.49 14.30
CA LEU A 501 69.15 17.98 14.99
C LEU A 501 69.94 17.01 14.09
N PRO A 502 71.28 17.12 14.03
CA PRO A 502 72.09 16.22 13.23
C PRO A 502 72.10 14.81 13.84
N LEU A 503 72.00 13.80 12.98
CA LEU A 503 72.08 12.39 13.36
C LEU A 503 73.40 11.79 12.84
N SER A 504 74.53 12.43 13.18
CA SER A 504 75.86 11.86 12.95
C SER A 504 76.26 10.92 14.10
N ILE A 505 77.22 10.04 13.84
CA ILE A 505 77.86 9.20 14.86
C ILE A 505 78.90 10.03 15.66
N ASP A 506 79.38 11.12 15.08
CA ASP A 506 80.36 12.04 15.72
C ASP A 506 79.71 13.10 16.63
N ASP A 507 78.38 13.26 16.55
CA ASP A 507 77.59 14.20 17.34
C ASP A 507 77.03 13.53 18.62
N TYR A 508 76.38 14.30 19.50
CA TYR A 508 75.73 13.77 20.70
C TYR A 508 74.58 12.81 20.32
N PRO A 509 74.48 11.61 20.91
CA PRO A 509 73.46 10.62 20.54
C PRO A 509 72.06 11.09 20.94
N VAL A 510 71.19 11.30 19.95
CA VAL A 510 69.80 11.76 20.15
C VAL A 510 68.87 10.55 20.28
N ASP A 511 68.98 9.84 21.40
CA ASP A 511 68.20 8.63 21.75
C ASP A 511 66.75 8.95 22.20
N THR A 512 66.05 9.79 21.42
CA THR A 512 64.66 10.19 21.67
C THR A 512 63.81 10.18 20.39
N ILE A 513 62.52 9.89 20.55
CA ILE A 513 61.51 10.04 19.50
C ILE A 513 60.48 11.07 19.97
N ALA A 514 60.41 12.20 19.25
CA ALA A 514 59.52 13.30 19.57
C ALA A 514 58.65 13.72 18.38
N LYS A 515 57.40 14.13 18.65
CA LYS A 515 56.51 14.78 17.68
C LYS A 515 55.85 16.00 18.30
N ARG A 516 55.67 17.05 17.52
CA ARG A 516 55.04 18.29 17.96
C ARG A 516 54.18 18.92 16.86
N PHE A 517 53.34 19.87 17.24
CA PHE A 517 52.87 20.91 16.34
C PHE A 517 53.77 22.16 16.46
N ARG A 518 53.64 23.09 15.52
CA ARG A 518 54.17 24.45 15.67
C ARG A 518 53.24 25.24 16.60
N TYR A 519 53.79 26.03 17.53
CA TYR A 519 53.03 26.64 18.63
C TYR A 519 51.89 27.52 18.10
N ASP A 520 52.19 28.41 17.16
CA ASP A 520 51.24 29.32 16.53
C ASP A 520 50.12 28.60 15.76
N ALA A 521 50.45 27.57 14.98
CA ALA A 521 49.48 26.77 14.23
C ALA A 521 48.54 25.99 15.15
N ALA A 522 49.04 25.53 16.30
CA ALA A 522 48.23 24.89 17.34
C ALA A 522 47.32 25.89 18.07
N LEU A 523 47.82 27.09 18.40
CA LEU A 523 47.01 28.18 18.98
C LEU A 523 45.87 28.61 18.04
N VAL A 524 46.16 28.85 16.77
CA VAL A 524 45.14 29.23 15.78
C VAL A 524 44.09 28.13 15.61
N CYS A 525 44.51 26.86 15.58
CA CYS A 525 43.58 25.74 15.55
C CYS A 525 42.70 25.68 16.81
N ALA A 526 43.26 25.90 18.00
CA ALA A 526 42.52 25.93 19.26
C ALA A 526 41.53 27.11 19.34
N LEU A 527 41.91 28.30 18.86
CA LEU A 527 41.03 29.47 18.83
C LEU A 527 39.91 29.35 17.79
N LYS A 528 40.12 28.61 16.69
CA LYS A 528 39.08 28.32 15.69
C LYS A 528 38.14 27.18 16.09
N ASP A 529 38.62 26.19 16.84
CA ASP A 529 37.80 25.18 17.52
C ASP A 529 36.77 25.83 18.48
N MET A 530 37.15 26.97 19.10
CA MET A 530 36.34 27.73 20.06
C MET A 530 35.56 28.93 19.44
N GLU A 531 35.48 29.04 18.11
CA GLU A 531 34.91 30.23 17.43
C GLU A 531 33.44 30.49 17.81
N GLU A 532 32.61 29.44 17.90
CA GLU A 532 31.20 29.57 18.31
C GLU A 532 31.06 30.01 19.77
N GLU A 533 31.92 29.54 20.67
CA GLU A 533 31.91 29.91 22.11
C GLU A 533 32.31 31.38 22.31
N ILE A 534 33.26 31.88 21.50
CA ILE A 534 33.66 33.30 21.48
C ILE A 534 32.50 34.16 20.98
N LEU A 535 31.81 33.75 19.91
CA LEU A 535 30.67 34.48 19.35
C LEU A 535 29.45 34.47 20.28
N GLU A 536 29.14 33.34 20.93
CA GLU A 536 28.10 33.27 21.97
C GLU A 536 28.46 34.12 23.19
N GLY A 537 29.72 34.10 23.62
CA GLY A 537 30.22 34.98 24.68
C GLY A 537 30.08 36.47 24.34
N MET A 538 30.36 36.88 23.10
CA MET A 538 30.17 38.27 22.65
C MET A 538 28.70 38.68 22.70
N LYS A 539 27.79 37.81 22.22
CA LYS A 539 26.33 38.01 22.31
C LYS A 539 25.85 38.12 23.75
N ALA A 540 26.36 37.27 24.64
CA ALA A 540 26.07 37.29 26.08
C ALA A 540 26.60 38.54 26.81
N LYS A 541 27.50 39.33 26.19
CA LYS A 541 27.95 40.65 26.68
C LYS A 541 27.37 41.83 25.90
N SER A 542 26.40 41.59 25.01
CA SER A 542 25.80 42.59 24.11
C SER A 542 26.84 43.36 23.28
N LEU A 543 27.81 42.64 22.72
CA LEU A 543 28.79 43.15 21.76
C LEU A 543 28.41 42.67 20.35
N ASP A 544 28.68 43.49 19.33
CA ASP A 544 28.41 43.14 17.93
C ASP A 544 29.33 42.00 17.45
N ASP A 545 28.76 40.99 16.78
CA ASP A 545 29.49 39.88 16.12
C ASP A 545 30.65 40.34 15.21
N TYR A 546 30.55 41.56 14.66
CA TYR A 546 31.51 42.14 13.72
C TYR A 546 32.66 42.91 14.42
N LEU A 547 32.71 42.95 15.76
CA LEU A 547 33.68 43.71 16.52
C LEU A 547 35.09 43.07 16.47
N ASN A 548 35.89 43.47 15.48
CA ASN A 548 37.27 43.04 15.25
C ASN A 548 38.32 43.73 16.16
N GLY A 549 37.96 43.98 17.43
CA GLY A 549 38.87 44.58 18.40
C GLY A 549 40.02 43.65 18.82
N PRO A 550 41.05 44.16 19.53
CA PRO A 550 42.14 43.32 20.03
C PRO A 550 41.63 42.39 21.15
N PHE A 551 41.73 41.09 20.91
CA PHE A 551 41.44 40.04 21.87
C PHE A 551 42.72 39.68 22.66
N THR A 552 42.64 39.73 23.98
CA THR A 552 43.68 39.22 24.89
C THR A 552 43.30 37.79 25.31
N VAL A 553 44.08 36.83 24.85
CA VAL A 553 43.95 35.40 25.17
C VAL A 553 44.93 35.05 26.29
N VAL A 554 44.45 34.45 27.38
CA VAL A 554 45.31 33.94 28.47
C VAL A 554 45.44 32.43 28.31
N VAL A 555 46.67 31.95 28.16
CA VAL A 555 46.99 30.52 27.98
C VAL A 555 47.73 30.00 29.22
N LYS A 556 47.29 28.86 29.75
CA LYS A 556 47.99 28.06 30.75
C LYS A 556 48.81 27.00 30.02
N GLU A 557 50.11 27.01 30.23
CA GLU A 557 51.03 25.98 29.75
C GLU A 557 51.21 24.92 30.85
N SER A 558 51.53 23.68 30.47
CA SER A 558 51.85 22.60 31.40
C SER A 558 52.75 21.57 30.75
N CYS A 559 53.86 21.25 31.41
CA CYS A 559 54.79 20.19 31.02
C CYS A 559 54.84 19.15 32.15
N ASP A 560 54.80 17.88 31.81
CA ASP A 560 54.56 16.77 32.74
C ASP A 560 55.36 15.52 32.33
N GLY A 561 56.06 14.92 33.28
CA GLY A 561 56.87 13.72 33.12
C GLY A 561 56.11 12.44 33.51
N MET A 562 56.25 11.39 32.72
CA MET A 562 55.55 10.11 32.91
C MET A 562 56.55 8.95 32.93
N GLY A 563 56.60 8.22 34.04
CA GLY A 563 57.34 6.96 34.17
C GLY A 563 56.57 5.75 33.63
N ASP A 564 57.21 4.58 33.69
CA ASP A 564 56.67 3.26 33.35
C ASP A 564 56.10 3.15 31.91
N VAL A 565 56.64 3.93 30.97
CA VAL A 565 56.22 3.97 29.56
C VAL A 565 57.02 2.93 28.77
N SER A 566 56.62 1.66 28.91
CA SER A 566 57.31 0.48 28.33
C SER A 566 57.82 0.66 26.88
N GLU A 567 59.10 0.35 26.64
CA GLU A 567 59.68 0.39 25.29
C GLU A 567 59.00 -0.65 24.36
N LYS A 568 59.01 -0.39 23.05
CA LYS A 568 58.45 -1.30 22.04
C LYS A 568 59.53 -1.86 21.13
N HIS A 569 59.56 -3.18 21.05
CA HIS A 569 60.35 -3.92 20.06
C HIS A 569 60.07 -3.37 18.64
N GLY A 570 61.12 -2.98 17.93
CA GLY A 570 61.02 -2.39 16.59
C GLY A 570 62.37 -1.97 16.05
N SER A 571 62.37 -1.18 14.98
CA SER A 571 63.54 -0.49 14.44
C SER A 571 63.54 0.97 14.89
N GLY A 572 64.59 1.41 15.58
CA GLY A 572 64.77 2.78 16.06
C GLY A 572 66.11 2.93 16.82
N PRO A 573 66.39 4.10 17.40
CA PRO A 573 67.33 4.20 18.52
C PRO A 573 66.82 3.38 19.71
N ALA A 574 67.66 3.18 20.73
CA ALA A 574 67.18 2.79 22.05
C ALA A 574 66.45 4.00 22.67
N VAL A 575 65.38 3.78 23.44
CA VAL A 575 64.55 4.88 23.95
C VAL A 575 64.21 4.64 25.43
N PRO A 576 64.33 5.65 26.31
CA PRO A 576 64.01 5.48 27.73
C PRO A 576 62.53 5.13 27.94
N GLU A 577 62.23 4.33 28.98
CA GLU A 577 60.85 3.96 29.38
C GLU A 577 60.11 5.11 30.11
N LYS A 578 60.34 6.33 29.66
CA LYS A 578 59.79 7.59 30.18
C LYS A 578 59.30 8.46 29.02
N ALA A 579 58.26 9.24 29.27
CA ALA A 579 57.73 10.19 28.30
C ALA A 579 57.52 11.56 28.95
N VAL A 580 57.81 12.63 28.19
CA VAL A 580 57.49 14.01 28.58
C VAL A 580 56.42 14.56 27.63
N ARG A 581 55.42 15.22 28.20
CA ARG A 581 54.26 15.77 27.51
C ARG A 581 54.13 17.26 27.80
N PHE A 582 54.22 18.08 26.76
CA PHE A 582 53.95 19.51 26.80
C PHE A 582 52.56 19.79 26.21
N SER A 583 51.72 20.48 26.97
CA SER A 583 50.34 20.82 26.63
C SER A 583 50.02 22.28 26.97
N PHE A 584 48.93 22.80 26.41
CA PHE A 584 48.36 24.09 26.79
C PHE A 584 46.83 24.07 26.89
N THR A 585 46.28 25.04 27.61
CA THR A 585 44.84 25.27 27.78
C THR A 585 44.56 26.76 27.65
N VAL A 586 43.53 27.12 26.88
CA VAL A 586 43.02 28.52 26.83
C VAL A 586 42.18 28.75 28.08
N MET A 587 42.63 29.63 28.97
CA MET A 587 42.01 29.85 30.28
C MET A 587 40.89 30.89 30.22
N ASN A 588 41.11 31.99 29.52
CA ASN A 588 40.09 33.01 29.26
C ASN A 588 40.44 33.81 28.01
N ILE A 589 39.42 34.44 27.43
CA ILE A 589 39.54 35.37 26.31
C ILE A 589 38.78 36.63 26.68
N SER A 590 39.42 37.79 26.52
CA SER A 590 38.84 39.11 26.78
C SER A 590 39.06 40.04 25.61
N ILE A 591 38.21 41.04 25.44
CA ILE A 591 38.33 42.09 24.43
C ILE A 591 38.45 43.47 25.08
N ALA A 592 39.32 44.31 24.56
CA ALA A 592 39.34 45.73 24.94
C ALA A 592 38.19 46.48 24.25
N HIS A 593 37.33 47.13 25.01
CA HIS A 593 36.20 47.90 24.49
C HIS A 593 36.13 49.26 25.20
N GLY A 594 36.74 50.28 24.59
CA GLY A 594 37.05 51.54 25.27
C GLY A 594 38.15 51.33 26.31
N ASN A 595 37.96 51.86 27.52
CA ASN A 595 38.93 51.73 28.63
C ASN A 595 38.75 50.44 29.46
N GLU A 596 37.79 49.57 29.13
CA GLU A 596 37.49 48.36 29.90
C GLU A 596 37.77 47.08 29.11
N SER A 597 38.33 46.07 29.78
CA SER A 597 38.51 44.72 29.25
C SER A 597 37.33 43.82 29.64
N LYS A 598 36.50 43.46 28.66
CA LYS A 598 35.35 42.57 28.85
C LYS A 598 35.79 41.11 28.62
N ARG A 599 35.70 40.26 29.66
CA ARG A 599 35.84 38.80 29.51
C ARG A 599 34.67 38.26 28.68
N ILE A 600 35.00 37.55 27.61
CA ILE A 600 34.07 36.88 26.67
C ILE A 600 33.93 35.41 27.05
N PHE A 601 35.07 34.71 27.11
CA PHE A 601 35.18 33.30 27.44
C PHE A 601 36.01 33.13 28.72
N GLU A 602 35.66 32.13 29.53
CA GLU A 602 36.37 31.70 30.73
C GLU A 602 36.16 30.19 30.91
N GLU A 603 37.25 29.42 30.98
CA GLU A 603 37.20 27.96 31.06
C GLU A 603 36.59 27.51 32.39
N VAL A 604 35.48 26.79 32.32
CA VAL A 604 34.65 26.39 33.47
C VAL A 604 35.31 25.24 34.26
N LYS A 605 36.17 24.43 33.63
CA LYS A 605 36.85 23.27 34.22
C LYS A 605 38.34 23.22 33.82
N PRO A 606 39.18 24.19 34.26
CA PRO A 606 40.57 24.38 33.79
C PRO A 606 41.59 23.30 34.23
N ASN A 607 41.10 22.23 34.86
CA ASN A 607 41.85 21.04 35.25
C ASN A 607 41.24 19.74 34.65
N SER A 608 40.30 19.85 33.71
CA SER A 608 39.77 18.69 32.97
C SER A 608 40.72 18.30 31.83
N GLU A 609 40.84 17.00 31.62
CA GLU A 609 41.49 16.37 30.48
C GLU A 609 40.97 16.89 29.12
N LEU A 610 39.71 17.35 29.05
CA LEU A 610 39.07 17.80 27.81
C LEU A 610 39.64 19.13 27.30
N CYS A 611 40.09 20.01 28.19
CA CYS A 611 40.63 21.34 27.85
C CYS A 611 42.17 21.34 27.68
N CYS A 612 42.83 20.22 27.97
CA CYS A 612 44.30 20.08 27.93
C CYS A 612 44.76 19.66 26.53
N LYS A 613 45.01 20.63 25.65
CA LYS A 613 45.39 20.39 24.24
C LYS A 613 46.89 20.04 24.16
N PRO A 614 47.28 18.84 23.69
CA PRO A 614 48.69 18.44 23.62
C PRO A 614 49.43 19.12 22.46
N LEU A 615 50.63 19.62 22.73
CA LEU A 615 51.46 20.34 21.76
C LEU A 615 52.71 19.57 21.35
N CYS A 616 53.37 18.91 22.30
CA CYS A 616 54.52 18.04 22.05
C CYS A 616 54.48 16.79 22.94
N LEU A 617 54.86 15.66 22.34
CA LEU A 617 55.07 14.38 23.00
C LEU A 617 56.46 13.88 22.63
N MET A 618 57.27 13.54 23.63
CA MET A 618 58.60 12.95 23.45
C MET A 618 58.81 11.77 24.39
N LEU A 619 59.61 10.80 23.96
CA LEU A 619 60.11 9.72 24.81
C LEU A 619 61.50 10.10 25.29
N ALA A 620 61.58 10.59 26.53
CA ALA A 620 62.77 11.19 27.15
C ALA A 620 62.63 11.12 28.68
N ASP A 621 63.75 11.21 29.39
CA ASP A 621 63.75 11.41 30.84
C ASP A 621 63.61 12.91 31.16
N GLU A 622 62.79 13.29 32.14
CA GLU A 622 62.76 14.66 32.67
C GLU A 622 64.06 15.05 33.39
N SER A 623 64.87 14.05 33.77
CA SER A 623 66.18 14.19 34.38
C SER A 623 67.30 14.52 33.39
N ASP A 624 67.08 14.27 32.09
CA ASP A 624 68.01 14.54 30.99
C ASP A 624 67.76 15.97 30.47
N HIS A 625 68.58 16.91 30.94
CA HIS A 625 68.38 18.33 30.63
C HIS A 625 68.79 18.65 29.19
N GLU A 626 69.82 17.98 28.68
CA GLU A 626 70.36 18.10 27.34
C GLU A 626 69.29 17.72 26.29
N THR A 627 68.70 16.53 26.39
CA THR A 627 67.63 16.08 25.49
C THR A 627 66.37 16.94 25.67
N LEU A 628 65.95 17.21 26.91
CA LEU A 628 64.74 17.99 27.18
C LEU A 628 64.83 19.42 26.61
N THR A 629 65.97 20.10 26.77
CA THR A 629 66.18 21.45 26.21
C THR A 629 66.35 21.43 24.70
N ALA A 630 66.99 20.41 24.11
CA ALA A 630 67.10 20.27 22.66
C ALA A 630 65.71 20.15 21.99
N ILE A 631 64.78 19.38 22.58
CA ILE A 631 63.45 19.18 22.00
C ILE A 631 62.45 20.31 22.34
N LEU A 632 62.54 20.94 23.53
CA LEU A 632 61.63 22.03 23.92
C LEU A 632 62.09 23.42 23.45
N SER A 633 63.38 23.68 23.23
CA SER A 633 63.86 25.02 22.85
C SER A 633 63.21 25.61 21.59
N PRO A 634 62.82 24.85 20.54
CA PRO A 634 62.06 25.40 19.41
C PRO A 634 60.67 25.92 19.82
N LEU A 635 60.00 25.28 20.78
CA LEU A 635 58.69 25.72 21.28
C LEU A 635 58.82 26.97 22.16
N ILE A 636 59.90 27.07 22.94
CA ILE A 636 60.22 28.26 23.74
C ILE A 636 60.69 29.44 22.86
N ALA A 637 61.22 29.17 21.66
CA ALA A 637 61.56 30.20 20.66
C ALA A 637 60.37 30.61 19.76
N GLU A 638 59.33 29.78 19.66
CA GLU A 638 58.07 30.07 18.96
C GLU A 638 57.08 30.91 19.82
N ARG A 639 57.43 31.19 21.09
CA ARG A 639 56.55 31.68 22.16
C ARG A 639 56.95 33.06 22.69
#